data_AF-A0A8C0VDD6-F1
#
_entry.id   AF-A0A8C0VDD6-F1
#
_cell.length_a   1.000
_cell.length_b   1.000
_cell.length_c   1.000
_cell.angle_alpha   90.00
_cell.angle_beta   90.00
_cell.angle_gamma   90.00
#
_symmetry.space_group_name_H-M   'P 1'
#
loop_
_entity.id
_entity.type
_entity.pdbx_description
1 polymer ?
#
loop_
_entity_poly.entity_id
_entity_poly.type
_entity_poly.pdbx_seq_one_letter_code
_entity_poly.pdbx_strand_id
1 'polypeptide(L)'
;MVYIHGGSYMEGTGNMIDGSILASYGNVIVITLNYRVGVLGFLSTGDQAAKGNYGLLDQIQALRWVSENIAFFGGDPLRITVFGSGIGASCVSLLTLSHHSEGLFQRAIIQSGSALSSWAVNYQPVKYTSMLADKVGCNVLDTVDMVDCLRQKSAKELVEQDIQPARYHVAFGPVIDGDVIPDDPEILMEQGEFLNYDIMLGVNQGEGLKFVEGVVDPEDGVSGSDFDYSVSNFVDNLYGYPEGKDTLRETIKFMYTDWADRDNPETRRKTLVALFTDHQWVEPSVVTADLHARYGSPTYFYAFYHHCQSLMKPAWSDAAHGDEVPYVFGIPMIGPTDLFPCNFSKNDVMLSAVVMTYWTNFAKTGDPNKPVPQDTKFIHTKANRFEEVAWSKYNPRDQLYLHIGLKPRVRDHYRATKVAFWKHLVPHLYNLHDMFHYTSTTTKVPPPDTTQNSHITRRPNSKIWTTKRPAISPAYNSENGKEKWSPEQEAGTLLESPRDYSTELSVTIAVGASLLFLNVLAFAALYYRKDKRRQDTHRQPSPQRGASNDIAHAPDEEMPSLQVSQGHHECEAVPSHDTLRLAALPDYTLTLRRSPDDIPLMTPNTITMIPNSLVGLQTLHPYNTFTAGFNSTGLPHSHSTTRV
;
A
#
# COMPACT_ATOMS: atom_id res chain seq x y z
N MET A 1 -14.68 11.53 19.88
CA MET A 1 -13.62 10.77 19.18
C MET A 1 -12.99 9.82 20.18
N VAL A 2 -13.09 8.51 19.95
CA VAL A 2 -12.61 7.45 20.85
C VAL A 2 -11.36 6.82 20.25
N TYR A 3 -10.22 6.98 20.92
CA TYR A 3 -8.93 6.49 20.46
C TYR A 3 -8.63 5.09 20.99
N ILE A 4 -8.26 4.19 20.10
CA ILE A 4 -7.75 2.85 20.41
C ILE A 4 -6.25 2.83 20.12
N HIS A 5 -5.45 2.59 21.16
CA HIS A 5 -4.00 2.54 21.03
C HIS A 5 -3.51 1.26 20.33
N GLY A 6 -2.32 1.32 19.76
CA GLY A 6 -1.60 0.15 19.25
C GLY A 6 -0.67 -0.48 20.30
N GLY A 7 0.35 -1.21 19.85
CA GLY A 7 1.33 -1.91 20.71
C GLY A 7 1.38 -3.42 20.47
N SER A 8 1.28 -3.86 19.20
CA SER A 8 1.41 -5.29 18.82
C SER A 8 0.43 -6.24 19.50
N TYR A 9 -0.70 -5.73 20.03
CA TYR A 9 -1.62 -6.41 20.96
C TYR A 9 -1.02 -6.81 22.32
N MET A 10 0.29 -6.67 22.53
CA MET A 10 1.01 -7.16 23.71
C MET A 10 1.28 -6.07 24.75
N GLU A 11 1.31 -4.81 24.32
CA GLU A 11 1.70 -3.66 25.12
C GLU A 11 0.89 -2.41 24.74
N GLY A 12 1.24 -1.28 25.36
CA GLY A 12 0.58 0.01 25.14
C GLY A 12 -0.44 0.36 26.23
N THR A 13 -0.83 1.63 26.26
CA THR A 13 -1.86 2.14 27.16
C THR A 13 -2.50 3.39 26.56
N GLY A 14 -3.81 3.56 26.75
CA GLY A 14 -4.50 4.80 26.36
C GLY A 14 -3.95 6.04 27.07
N ASN A 15 -3.26 5.86 28.20
CA ASN A 15 -2.70 6.93 29.02
C ASN A 15 -1.49 7.61 28.36
N MET A 16 -0.84 6.96 27.39
CA MET A 16 0.34 7.52 26.72
C MET A 16 -0.01 8.70 25.81
N ILE A 17 -1.28 8.83 25.42
CA ILE A 17 -1.75 9.85 24.50
C ILE A 17 -2.53 10.92 25.27
N ASP A 18 -2.06 12.16 25.18
CA ASP A 18 -2.78 13.33 25.70
C ASP A 18 -3.80 13.83 24.65
N GLY A 19 -5.08 13.71 24.97
CA GLY A 19 -6.19 14.18 24.13
C GLY A 19 -6.52 15.67 24.26
N SER A 20 -5.86 16.41 25.15
CA SER A 20 -6.26 17.77 25.55
C SER A 20 -6.20 18.77 24.39
N ILE A 21 -5.15 18.73 23.58
CA ILE A 21 -4.97 19.66 22.47
C ILE A 21 -5.99 19.39 21.38
N LEU A 22 -6.15 18.13 20.98
CA LEU A 22 -7.15 17.73 19.98
C LEU A 22 -8.57 18.09 20.43
N ALA A 23 -8.89 17.89 21.71
CA ALA A 23 -10.19 18.28 22.28
C ALA A 23 -10.42 19.79 22.21
N SER A 24 -9.44 20.58 22.68
CA SER A 24 -9.52 22.04 22.72
C SER A 24 -9.54 22.67 21.32
N TYR A 25 -8.62 22.25 20.44
CA TYR A 25 -8.53 22.74 19.07
C TYR A 25 -9.76 22.34 18.24
N GLY A 26 -10.14 21.07 18.30
CA GLY A 26 -11.21 20.49 17.52
C GLY A 26 -12.60 20.87 18.01
N ASN A 27 -12.74 21.33 19.25
CA ASN A 27 -14.01 21.41 19.98
C ASN A 27 -14.77 20.07 19.90
N VAL A 28 -14.10 19.00 20.34
CA VAL A 28 -14.62 17.63 20.38
C VAL A 28 -14.26 16.98 21.71
N ILE A 29 -15.04 16.01 22.16
CA ILE A 29 -14.62 15.16 23.28
C ILE A 29 -13.67 14.09 22.75
N VAL A 30 -12.49 13.99 23.36
CA VAL A 30 -11.51 12.93 23.09
C VAL A 30 -11.52 11.96 24.26
N ILE A 31 -11.62 10.67 23.95
CA ILE A 31 -11.62 9.59 24.93
C ILE A 31 -10.48 8.64 24.55
N THR A 32 -9.59 8.35 25.49
CA THR A 32 -8.65 7.23 25.37
C THR A 32 -9.12 6.12 26.31
N LEU A 33 -8.92 4.87 25.92
CA LEU A 33 -9.32 3.70 26.70
C LEU A 33 -8.14 2.74 26.88
N ASN A 34 -8.25 1.88 27.89
CA ASN A 34 -7.38 0.72 28.05
C ASN A 34 -8.22 -0.53 27.84
N TYR A 35 -7.66 -1.51 27.15
CA TYR A 35 -8.23 -2.85 26.96
C TYR A 35 -7.20 -3.90 27.36
N ARG A 36 -7.63 -5.12 27.68
CA ARG A 36 -6.68 -6.19 28.00
C ARG A 36 -5.77 -6.50 26.81
N VAL A 37 -4.48 -6.62 27.08
CA VAL A 37 -3.43 -6.94 26.09
C VAL A 37 -2.81 -8.31 26.36
N GLY A 38 -2.12 -8.83 25.34
CA GLY A 38 -1.37 -10.08 25.34
C GLY A 38 -2.20 -11.28 25.70
N VAL A 39 -1.62 -12.18 26.50
CA VAL A 39 -2.26 -13.41 26.98
C VAL A 39 -3.63 -13.12 27.61
N LEU A 40 -3.72 -12.09 28.46
CA LEU A 40 -4.95 -11.78 29.19
C LEU A 40 -6.06 -11.22 28.30
N GLY A 41 -5.70 -10.62 27.16
CA GLY A 41 -6.64 -10.06 26.19
C GLY A 41 -7.05 -11.03 25.10
N PHE A 42 -6.18 -11.97 24.72
CA PHE A 42 -6.33 -12.67 23.44
C PHE A 42 -6.03 -14.17 23.49
N LEU A 43 -5.80 -14.77 24.67
CA LEU A 43 -5.66 -16.23 24.78
C LEU A 43 -6.91 -16.94 24.26
N SER A 44 -6.71 -17.91 23.37
CA SER A 44 -7.78 -18.74 22.83
C SER A 44 -7.34 -20.20 22.70
N THR A 45 -8.22 -21.12 23.05
CA THR A 45 -8.04 -22.57 22.90
C THR A 45 -8.58 -23.09 21.57
N GLY A 46 -9.15 -22.22 20.72
CA GLY A 46 -9.81 -22.62 19.47
C GLY A 46 -11.12 -23.38 19.67
N ASP A 47 -11.63 -23.43 20.91
CA ASP A 47 -12.88 -24.07 21.30
C ASP A 47 -13.63 -23.21 22.34
N GLN A 48 -14.61 -23.80 23.02
CA GLN A 48 -15.45 -23.06 23.98
C GLN A 48 -14.79 -22.78 25.33
N ALA A 49 -13.65 -23.41 25.67
CA ALA A 49 -13.00 -23.23 26.98
C ALA A 49 -12.45 -21.81 27.16
N ALA A 50 -11.81 -21.28 26.11
CA ALA A 50 -11.41 -19.89 25.98
C ALA A 50 -11.54 -19.46 24.51
N LYS A 51 -12.61 -18.72 24.17
CA LYS A 51 -12.89 -18.31 22.79
C LYS A 51 -11.86 -17.30 22.24
N GLY A 52 -11.33 -16.42 23.10
CA GLY A 52 -10.44 -15.32 22.70
C GLY A 52 -11.16 -13.98 22.65
N ASN A 53 -10.56 -13.02 21.95
CA ASN A 53 -11.13 -11.68 21.67
C ASN A 53 -11.54 -10.84 22.89
N TYR A 54 -11.05 -11.15 24.09
CA TYR A 54 -11.41 -10.41 25.31
C TYR A 54 -11.01 -8.94 25.25
N GLY A 55 -9.86 -8.62 24.63
CA GLY A 55 -9.43 -7.24 24.38
C GLY A 55 -10.37 -6.48 23.44
N LEU A 56 -10.92 -7.14 22.42
CA LEU A 56 -11.94 -6.53 21.54
C LEU A 56 -13.26 -6.34 22.29
N LEU A 57 -13.67 -7.32 23.12
CA LEU A 57 -14.86 -7.20 23.96
C LEU A 57 -14.74 -6.05 24.98
N ASP A 58 -13.53 -5.81 25.52
CA ASP A 58 -13.28 -4.63 26.38
C ASP A 58 -13.48 -3.32 25.61
N GLN A 59 -13.01 -3.25 24.37
CA GLN A 59 -13.22 -2.08 23.49
C GLN A 59 -14.71 -1.88 23.18
N ILE A 60 -15.44 -2.95 22.84
CA ILE A 60 -16.90 -2.92 22.62
C ILE A 60 -17.62 -2.46 23.89
N GLN A 61 -17.24 -2.98 25.06
CA GLN A 61 -17.85 -2.59 26.34
C GLN A 61 -17.57 -1.11 26.66
N ALA A 62 -16.37 -0.62 26.37
CA ALA A 62 -16.06 0.80 26.49
C ALA A 62 -16.90 1.65 25.53
N LEU A 63 -17.10 1.20 24.29
CA LEU A 63 -17.97 1.89 23.33
C LEU A 63 -19.44 1.91 23.76
N ARG A 64 -19.96 0.81 24.34
CA ARG A 64 -21.29 0.77 24.97
C ARG A 64 -21.40 1.80 26.09
N TRP A 65 -20.41 1.81 26.99
CA TRP A 65 -20.37 2.80 28.08
C TRP A 65 -20.34 4.24 27.54
N VAL A 66 -19.54 4.52 26.51
CA VAL A 66 -19.51 5.84 25.87
C VAL A 66 -20.86 6.19 25.27
N SER A 67 -21.49 5.29 24.51
CA SER A 67 -22.81 5.51 23.92
C SER A 67 -23.87 5.84 24.98
N GLU A 68 -23.86 5.14 26.11
CA GLU A 68 -24.84 5.33 27.19
C GLU A 68 -24.57 6.56 28.08
N ASN A 69 -23.30 6.97 28.23
CA ASN A 69 -22.90 7.93 29.26
C ASN A 69 -22.33 9.25 28.72
N ILE A 70 -21.87 9.32 27.47
CA ILE A 70 -21.12 10.48 27.00
C ILE A 70 -21.94 11.77 26.95
N ALA A 71 -23.27 11.65 26.89
CA ALA A 71 -24.20 12.78 26.99
C ALA A 71 -24.05 13.55 28.31
N PHE A 72 -23.71 12.89 29.42
CA PHE A 72 -23.48 13.55 30.71
C PHE A 72 -22.21 14.42 30.74
N PHE A 73 -21.30 14.19 29.79
CA PHE A 73 -20.08 14.98 29.60
C PHE A 73 -20.24 16.04 28.50
N GLY A 74 -21.45 16.22 27.96
CA GLY A 74 -21.74 17.14 26.85
C GLY A 74 -21.44 16.56 25.46
N GLY A 75 -21.22 15.25 25.36
CA GLY A 75 -21.01 14.56 24.09
C GLY A 75 -22.31 14.16 23.40
N ASP A 76 -22.19 13.78 22.14
CA ASP A 76 -23.30 13.31 21.32
C ASP A 76 -23.10 11.82 20.97
N PRO A 77 -23.93 10.91 21.50
CA PRO A 77 -23.78 9.47 21.25
C PRO A 77 -24.07 9.09 19.79
N LEU A 78 -24.71 9.96 19.00
CA LEU A 78 -24.95 9.76 17.57
C LEU A 78 -23.78 10.25 16.69
N ARG A 79 -22.71 10.78 17.29
CA ARG A 79 -21.51 11.25 16.59
C ARG A 79 -20.23 10.76 17.26
N ILE A 80 -20.18 9.46 17.51
CA ILE A 80 -19.00 8.72 17.94
C ILE A 80 -18.19 8.31 16.71
N THR A 81 -16.93 8.75 16.71
CA THR A 81 -15.91 8.34 15.74
C THR A 81 -14.83 7.59 16.48
N VAL A 82 -14.57 6.35 16.07
CA VAL A 82 -13.48 5.53 16.62
C VAL A 82 -12.27 5.68 15.72
N PHE A 83 -11.08 5.82 16.31
CA PHE A 83 -9.85 5.95 15.54
C PHE A 83 -8.68 5.28 16.24
N GLY A 84 -7.70 4.86 15.46
CA GLY A 84 -6.51 4.20 15.98
C GLY A 84 -5.36 4.25 14.97
N SER A 85 -4.15 3.94 15.44
CA SER A 85 -2.95 3.82 14.61
C SER A 85 -2.29 2.46 14.78
N GLY A 86 -1.77 1.88 13.70
CA GLY A 86 -1.15 0.56 13.67
C GLY A 86 -2.12 -0.53 14.12
N ILE A 87 -1.75 -1.30 15.14
CA ILE A 87 -2.66 -2.30 15.73
C ILE A 87 -3.96 -1.68 16.25
N GLY A 88 -3.94 -0.45 16.75
CA GLY A 88 -5.17 0.25 17.12
C GLY A 88 -6.10 0.45 15.91
N ALA A 89 -5.53 0.70 14.73
CA ALA A 89 -6.28 0.78 13.48
C ALA A 89 -6.79 -0.60 13.02
N SER A 90 -6.01 -1.68 13.19
CA SER A 90 -6.49 -3.05 12.98
C SER A 90 -7.67 -3.39 13.89
N CYS A 91 -7.62 -3.01 15.18
CA CYS A 91 -8.76 -3.12 16.09
C CYS A 91 -9.98 -2.36 15.55
N VAL A 92 -9.81 -1.09 15.13
CA VAL A 92 -10.91 -0.30 14.55
C VAL A 92 -11.50 -1.00 13.32
N SER A 93 -10.66 -1.51 12.42
CA SER A 93 -11.10 -2.27 11.25
C SER A 93 -11.89 -3.52 11.65
N LEU A 94 -11.42 -4.29 12.64
CA LEU A 94 -12.13 -5.48 13.13
C LEU A 94 -13.45 -5.13 13.81
N LEU A 95 -13.50 -4.03 14.56
CA LEU A 95 -14.73 -3.54 15.19
C LEU A 95 -15.79 -3.17 14.15
N THR A 96 -15.40 -2.63 12.98
CA THR A 96 -16.36 -2.36 11.89
C THR A 96 -16.94 -3.62 11.26
N LEU A 97 -16.29 -4.77 11.43
CA LEU A 97 -16.73 -6.07 10.90
C LEU A 97 -17.49 -6.92 11.94
N SER A 98 -17.55 -6.47 13.19
CA SER A 98 -18.21 -7.19 14.27
C SER A 98 -19.66 -6.73 14.44
N HIS A 99 -20.59 -7.67 14.42
CA HIS A 99 -22.00 -7.41 14.69
C HIS A 99 -22.25 -6.86 16.11
N HIS A 100 -21.34 -7.13 17.07
CA HIS A 100 -21.42 -6.60 18.44
C HIS A 100 -21.20 -5.09 18.54
N SER A 101 -20.62 -4.49 17.49
CA SER A 101 -20.31 -3.05 17.40
C SER A 101 -21.42 -2.22 16.76
N GLU A 102 -22.43 -2.86 16.18
CA GLU A 102 -23.49 -2.19 15.45
C GLU A 102 -24.20 -1.14 16.33
N GLY A 103 -24.35 0.07 15.78
CA GLY A 103 -25.01 1.18 16.47
C GLY A 103 -24.19 1.82 17.59
N LEU A 104 -22.98 1.34 17.92
CA LEU A 104 -22.14 1.93 18.96
C LEU A 104 -21.32 3.12 18.48
N PHE A 105 -21.01 3.19 17.19
CA PHE A 105 -20.33 4.33 16.57
C PHE A 105 -20.75 4.47 15.10
N GLN A 106 -20.44 5.62 14.50
CA GLN A 106 -20.91 5.95 13.14
C GLN A 106 -19.75 6.10 12.14
N ARG A 107 -18.53 6.34 12.63
CA ARG A 107 -17.38 6.62 11.77
C ARG A 107 -16.11 5.97 12.29
N ALA A 108 -15.22 5.60 11.38
CA ALA A 108 -13.92 5.01 11.68
C ALA A 108 -12.79 5.80 11.00
N ILE A 109 -11.69 6.04 11.73
CA ILE A 109 -10.43 6.52 11.15
C ILE A 109 -9.35 5.45 11.38
N ILE A 110 -8.83 4.89 10.31
CA ILE A 110 -7.94 3.73 10.30
C ILE A 110 -6.56 4.17 9.80
N GLN A 111 -5.65 4.48 10.73
CA GLN A 111 -4.33 5.03 10.41
C GLN A 111 -3.29 3.91 10.37
N SER A 112 -2.68 3.66 9.22
CA SER A 112 -1.54 2.74 9.08
C SER A 112 -1.82 1.34 9.64
N GLY A 113 -3.01 0.79 9.39
CA GLY A 113 -3.36 -0.57 9.76
C GLY A 113 -4.62 -1.06 9.04
N SER A 114 -4.85 -2.36 9.05
CA SER A 114 -6.04 -3.00 8.47
C SER A 114 -6.30 -4.33 9.19
N ALA A 115 -7.52 -4.85 9.09
CA ALA A 115 -7.83 -6.22 9.50
C ALA A 115 -7.22 -7.29 8.57
N LEU A 116 -6.73 -6.90 7.38
CA LEU A 116 -6.20 -7.80 6.35
C LEU A 116 -4.68 -8.03 6.42
N SER A 117 -3.97 -7.28 7.26
CA SER A 117 -2.52 -7.46 7.42
C SER A 117 -2.20 -8.79 8.10
N SER A 118 -1.06 -9.43 7.76
CA SER A 118 -0.64 -10.74 8.32
C SER A 118 -0.53 -10.83 9.86
N TRP A 119 -0.50 -9.67 10.51
CA TRP A 119 -0.30 -9.44 11.93
C TRP A 119 -1.56 -8.88 12.60
N ALA A 120 -2.68 -8.81 11.88
CA ALA A 120 -3.96 -8.34 12.41
C ALA A 120 -4.72 -9.43 13.17
N VAL A 121 -4.69 -10.67 12.66
CA VAL A 121 -5.42 -11.84 13.18
C VAL A 121 -4.44 -13.00 13.46
N ASN A 122 -4.70 -13.75 14.52
CA ASN A 122 -4.01 -14.99 14.85
C ASN A 122 -4.80 -16.20 14.34
N TYR A 123 -4.28 -16.84 13.30
CA TYR A 123 -4.85 -18.06 12.72
C TYR A 123 -4.42 -19.35 13.44
N GLN A 124 -3.50 -19.29 14.40
CA GLN A 124 -2.96 -20.47 15.12
C GLN A 124 -3.05 -20.32 16.66
N PRO A 125 -4.20 -19.94 17.24
CA PRO A 125 -4.30 -19.67 18.68
C PRO A 125 -3.99 -20.89 19.55
N VAL A 126 -4.46 -22.07 19.14
CA VAL A 126 -4.25 -23.34 19.87
C VAL A 126 -2.75 -23.60 20.10
N LYS A 127 -1.94 -23.40 19.06
CA LYS A 127 -0.48 -23.62 19.11
C LYS A 127 0.18 -22.74 20.17
N TYR A 128 -0.12 -21.45 20.19
CA TYR A 128 0.49 -20.50 21.12
C TYR A 128 -0.01 -20.69 22.56
N THR A 129 -1.30 -21.00 22.73
CA THR A 129 -1.88 -21.32 24.03
C THR A 129 -1.28 -22.59 24.63
N SER A 130 -1.09 -23.66 23.85
CA SER A 130 -0.44 -24.88 24.33
C SER A 130 1.02 -24.64 24.73
N MET A 131 1.79 -23.88 23.94
CA MET A 131 3.17 -23.52 24.29
C MET A 131 3.25 -22.71 25.59
N LEU A 132 2.29 -21.82 25.83
CA LEU A 132 2.21 -21.08 27.09
C LEU A 132 1.88 -22.04 28.24
N ALA A 133 0.87 -22.89 28.08
CA ALA A 133 0.45 -23.86 29.09
C ALA A 133 1.61 -24.79 29.49
N ASP A 134 2.41 -25.25 28.53
CA ASP A 134 3.63 -26.01 28.78
C ASP A 134 4.62 -25.27 29.67
N LYS A 135 4.91 -24.00 29.34
CA LYS A 135 5.90 -23.20 30.08
C LYS A 135 5.51 -22.91 31.52
N VAL A 136 4.22 -22.82 31.81
CA VAL A 136 3.71 -22.55 33.17
C VAL A 136 3.24 -23.82 33.89
N GLY A 137 3.42 -25.00 33.31
CA GLY A 137 3.06 -26.28 33.95
C GLY A 137 1.55 -26.54 34.02
N CYS A 138 0.79 -26.02 33.06
CA CYS A 138 -0.65 -26.26 32.85
C CYS A 138 -0.93 -27.17 31.63
N ASN A 139 0.02 -28.01 31.23
CA ASN A 139 -0.16 -28.95 30.14
C ASN A 139 -1.07 -30.11 30.55
N VAL A 140 -2.37 -29.93 30.33
CA VAL A 140 -3.40 -30.95 30.47
C VAL A 140 -4.15 -31.09 29.16
N LEU A 141 -4.64 -32.29 28.87
CA LEU A 141 -5.29 -32.60 27.58
C LEU A 141 -6.67 -31.95 27.44
N ASP A 142 -7.40 -31.80 28.55
CA ASP A 142 -8.69 -31.14 28.55
C ASP A 142 -8.51 -29.61 28.57
N THR A 143 -9.13 -28.93 27.62
CA THR A 143 -8.95 -27.49 27.44
C THR A 143 -9.62 -26.67 28.56
N VAL A 144 -10.67 -27.18 29.19
CA VAL A 144 -11.32 -26.52 30.33
C VAL A 144 -10.39 -26.59 31.55
N ASP A 145 -9.86 -27.76 31.86
CA ASP A 145 -8.89 -27.95 32.94
C ASP A 145 -7.61 -27.11 32.71
N MET A 146 -7.15 -27.00 31.45
CA MET A 146 -6.01 -26.17 31.08
C MET A 146 -6.27 -24.70 31.39
N VAL A 147 -7.42 -24.18 30.96
CA VAL A 147 -7.79 -22.78 31.20
C VAL A 147 -7.99 -22.53 32.70
N ASP A 148 -8.58 -23.47 33.44
CA ASP A 148 -8.73 -23.34 34.89
C ASP A 148 -7.38 -23.36 35.62
N CYS A 149 -6.42 -24.17 35.19
CA CYS A 149 -5.04 -24.09 35.67
C CYS A 149 -4.40 -22.73 35.37
N LEU A 150 -4.56 -22.22 34.14
CA LEU A 150 -4.02 -20.91 33.74
C LEU A 150 -4.61 -19.76 34.56
N ARG A 151 -5.90 -19.82 34.91
CA ARG A 151 -6.56 -18.84 35.79
C ARG A 151 -6.00 -18.83 37.22
N GLN A 152 -5.41 -19.92 37.68
CA GLN A 152 -4.77 -20.00 38.99
C GLN A 152 -3.35 -19.42 39.01
N LYS A 153 -2.75 -19.17 37.83
CA LYS A 153 -1.43 -18.55 37.72
C LYS A 153 -1.49 -17.04 37.96
N SER A 154 -0.37 -16.49 38.43
CA SER A 154 -0.26 -15.04 38.54
C SER A 154 -0.17 -14.40 37.15
N ALA A 155 -0.76 -13.21 36.97
CA ALA A 155 -0.68 -12.48 35.71
C ALA A 155 0.78 -12.24 35.27
N LYS A 156 1.67 -11.98 36.24
CA LYS A 156 3.11 -11.80 36.00
C LYS A 156 3.74 -13.07 35.42
N GLU A 157 3.46 -14.24 36.00
CA GLU A 157 3.97 -15.53 35.51
C GLU A 157 3.50 -15.83 34.08
N LEU A 158 2.27 -15.45 33.71
CA LEU A 158 1.76 -15.63 32.36
C LEU A 158 2.41 -14.69 31.34
N VAL A 159 2.58 -13.41 31.70
CA VAL A 159 3.06 -12.36 30.79
C VAL A 159 4.58 -12.44 30.58
N GLU A 160 5.34 -12.90 31.57
CA GLU A 160 6.81 -13.01 31.46
C GLU A 160 7.28 -14.19 30.59
N GLN A 161 6.36 -15.01 30.06
CA GLN A 161 6.73 -16.12 29.19
C GLN A 161 7.09 -15.64 27.78
N ASP A 162 8.26 -16.09 27.33
CA ASP A 162 8.74 -15.81 25.98
C ASP A 162 8.06 -16.73 24.95
N ILE A 163 6.96 -16.26 24.34
CA ILE A 163 6.23 -16.98 23.29
C ILE A 163 6.44 -16.24 21.96
N GLN A 164 7.36 -16.77 21.14
CA GLN A 164 7.71 -16.15 19.86
C GLN A 164 6.78 -16.65 18.74
N PRO A 165 6.04 -15.75 18.06
CA PRO A 165 5.29 -16.11 16.88
C PRO A 165 6.20 -16.35 15.67
N ALA A 166 5.62 -16.93 14.61
CA ALA A 166 6.23 -16.82 13.29
C ALA A 166 6.45 -15.33 12.93
N ARG A 167 7.53 -15.03 12.22
CA ARG A 167 7.86 -13.63 11.85
C ARG A 167 6.69 -13.01 11.09
N TYR A 168 6.37 -11.76 11.38
CA TYR A 168 5.25 -10.99 10.80
C TYR A 168 3.85 -11.50 11.15
N HIS A 169 3.73 -12.39 12.13
CA HIS A 169 2.47 -12.88 12.68
C HIS A 169 2.41 -12.56 14.18
N VAL A 170 1.24 -12.74 14.79
CA VAL A 170 1.03 -12.49 16.24
C VAL A 170 0.74 -13.78 16.98
N ALA A 171 1.27 -13.91 18.20
CA ALA A 171 1.04 -15.08 19.06
C ALA A 171 -0.27 -14.97 19.84
N PHE A 172 -0.57 -13.78 20.36
CA PHE A 172 -1.79 -13.45 21.07
C PHE A 172 -2.37 -12.17 20.48
N GLY A 173 -3.45 -12.32 19.72
CA GLY A 173 -4.18 -11.24 19.06
C GLY A 173 -5.59 -11.73 18.70
N PRO A 174 -6.38 -10.91 17.99
CA PRO A 174 -7.72 -11.27 17.54
C PRO A 174 -7.76 -12.63 16.84
N VAL A 175 -8.83 -13.39 17.03
CA VAL A 175 -9.06 -14.70 16.42
C VAL A 175 -10.42 -14.73 15.74
N ILE A 176 -10.57 -15.59 14.73
CA ILE A 176 -11.87 -15.90 14.13
C ILE A 176 -12.57 -16.88 15.07
N ASP A 177 -13.45 -16.37 15.92
CA ASP A 177 -14.16 -17.15 16.96
C ASP A 177 -15.56 -17.59 16.53
N GLY A 178 -16.05 -17.13 15.37
CA GLY A 178 -17.40 -17.40 14.89
C GLY A 178 -18.48 -16.58 15.59
N ASP A 179 -18.09 -15.59 16.41
CA ASP A 179 -18.99 -14.74 17.18
C ASP A 179 -18.56 -13.27 17.09
N VAL A 180 -17.54 -12.84 17.85
CA VAL A 180 -17.03 -11.46 17.76
C VAL A 180 -16.51 -11.16 16.36
N ILE A 181 -15.72 -12.09 15.80
CA ILE A 181 -15.27 -12.09 14.42
C ILE A 181 -15.84 -13.36 13.76
N PRO A 182 -16.95 -13.24 13.01
CA PRO A 182 -17.67 -14.41 12.51
C PRO A 182 -16.92 -15.26 11.49
N ASP A 183 -16.12 -14.63 10.63
CA ASP A 183 -15.39 -15.28 9.54
C ASP A 183 -14.09 -14.48 9.24
N ASP A 184 -13.33 -14.90 8.24
CA ASP A 184 -12.14 -14.18 7.80
C ASP A 184 -12.48 -12.71 7.44
N PRO A 185 -11.69 -11.72 7.91
CA PRO A 185 -11.96 -10.31 7.62
C PRO A 185 -12.09 -9.97 6.14
N GLU A 186 -11.36 -10.67 5.24
CA GLU A 186 -11.51 -10.46 3.80
C GLU A 186 -12.91 -10.84 3.33
N ILE A 187 -13.40 -12.01 3.76
CA ILE A 187 -14.74 -12.52 3.45
C ILE A 187 -15.82 -11.58 4.00
N LEU A 188 -15.68 -11.10 5.24
CA LEU A 188 -16.64 -10.17 5.86
C LEU A 188 -16.70 -8.82 5.12
N MET A 189 -15.55 -8.32 4.65
CA MET A 189 -15.49 -7.10 3.84
C MET A 189 -16.14 -7.29 2.46
N GLU A 190 -15.96 -8.45 1.83
CA GLU A 190 -16.61 -8.77 0.55
C GLU A 190 -18.14 -8.84 0.68
N GLN A 191 -18.63 -9.39 1.79
CA GLN A 191 -20.06 -9.48 2.13
C GLN A 191 -20.69 -8.12 2.47
N GLY A 192 -19.88 -7.13 2.86
CA GLY A 192 -20.35 -5.77 3.11
C GLY A 192 -20.83 -5.49 4.53
N GLU A 193 -20.36 -6.23 5.54
CA GLU A 193 -20.76 -6.05 6.95
C GLU A 193 -20.41 -4.66 7.51
N PHE A 194 -19.32 -4.06 7.01
CA PHE A 194 -18.81 -2.74 7.42
C PHE A 194 -19.34 -1.52 6.63
N LEU A 195 -20.38 -1.66 5.81
CA LEU A 195 -20.82 -0.59 4.91
C LEU A 195 -21.57 0.57 5.58
N ASN A 196 -21.97 0.40 6.84
CA ASN A 196 -22.77 1.38 7.59
C ASN A 196 -21.96 2.56 8.14
N TYR A 197 -20.63 2.56 7.97
CA TYR A 197 -19.75 3.56 8.57
C TYR A 197 -19.20 4.54 7.53
N ASP A 198 -18.97 5.80 7.93
CA ASP A 198 -18.05 6.65 7.17
C ASP A 198 -16.62 6.24 7.53
N ILE A 199 -15.73 6.02 6.55
CA ILE A 199 -14.34 5.61 6.80
C ILE A 199 -13.34 6.61 6.21
N MET A 200 -12.38 7.01 7.04
CA MET A 200 -11.14 7.64 6.62
C MET A 200 -10.00 6.67 6.90
N LEU A 201 -9.11 6.44 5.93
CA LEU A 201 -7.97 5.55 6.10
C LEU A 201 -6.76 6.03 5.32
N GLY A 202 -5.57 5.57 5.70
CA GLY A 202 -4.35 5.95 5.00
C GLY A 202 -3.11 5.36 5.61
N VAL A 203 -1.98 5.66 4.96
CA VAL A 203 -0.67 5.07 5.25
C VAL A 203 0.42 6.14 5.19
N ASN A 204 1.55 5.85 5.81
CA ASN A 204 2.75 6.67 5.75
C ASN A 204 3.65 6.21 4.59
N GLN A 205 4.49 7.11 4.09
CA GLN A 205 5.34 6.85 2.93
C GLN A 205 6.32 5.67 3.10
N GLY A 206 6.87 5.48 4.29
CA GLY A 206 7.95 4.54 4.61
C GLY A 206 7.70 3.75 5.89
N GLU A 207 6.50 3.19 6.04
CA GLU A 207 6.08 2.37 7.20
C GLU A 207 7.14 1.33 7.60
N GLY A 208 7.71 0.65 6.61
CA GLY A 208 8.66 -0.44 6.77
C GLY A 208 10.08 -0.06 7.16
N LEU A 209 10.31 1.10 7.80
CA LEU A 209 11.64 1.56 8.21
C LEU A 209 12.41 0.49 9.02
N LYS A 210 11.73 -0.16 9.97
CA LYS A 210 12.33 -1.18 10.84
C LYS A 210 12.70 -2.48 10.12
N PHE A 211 12.19 -2.71 8.92
CA PHE A 211 12.52 -3.90 8.14
C PHE A 211 13.97 -3.92 7.66
N VAL A 212 14.54 -2.73 7.39
CA VAL A 212 15.90 -2.62 6.84
C VAL A 212 16.96 -2.29 7.87
N GLU A 213 16.58 -1.90 9.10
CA GLU A 213 17.50 -1.37 10.13
C GLU A 213 18.71 -2.28 10.42
N GLY A 214 18.54 -3.61 10.33
CA GLY A 214 19.63 -4.58 10.54
C GLY A 214 20.53 -4.87 9.33
N VAL A 215 20.19 -4.34 8.15
CA VAL A 215 20.91 -4.59 6.88
C VAL A 215 21.42 -3.32 6.19
N VAL A 216 21.14 -2.14 6.75
CA VAL A 216 21.69 -0.87 6.25
C VAL A 216 23.16 -0.74 6.69
N ASP A 217 24.03 -0.45 5.73
CA ASP A 217 25.45 -0.20 5.98
C ASP A 217 25.70 1.23 6.50
N PRO A 218 26.92 1.56 7.00
CA PRO A 218 27.23 2.90 7.49
C PRO A 218 27.18 4.02 6.44
N GLU A 219 27.12 3.68 5.14
CA GLU A 219 26.95 4.61 4.03
C GLU A 219 25.48 4.73 3.60
N ASP A 220 24.55 4.30 4.47
CA ASP A 220 23.11 4.35 4.26
C ASP A 220 22.60 3.48 3.08
N GLY A 221 23.42 2.53 2.61
CA GLY A 221 23.13 1.60 1.53
C GLY A 221 22.66 0.22 2.00
N VAL A 222 22.18 -0.58 1.06
CA VAL A 222 21.95 -2.03 1.23
C VAL A 222 22.70 -2.77 0.14
N SER A 223 23.42 -3.85 0.49
CA SER A 223 24.16 -4.67 -0.47
C SER A 223 23.21 -5.54 -1.33
N GLY A 224 23.70 -6.04 -2.48
CA GLY A 224 22.88 -6.91 -3.34
C GLY A 224 22.54 -8.24 -2.67
N SER A 225 23.49 -8.79 -1.91
CA SER A 225 23.28 -10.02 -1.13
C SER A 225 22.28 -9.83 0.00
N ASP A 226 22.33 -8.69 0.69
CA ASP A 226 21.39 -8.41 1.79
C ASP A 226 19.97 -8.14 1.26
N PHE A 227 19.86 -7.49 0.10
CA PHE A 227 18.60 -7.34 -0.61
C PHE A 227 18.01 -8.72 -0.96
N ASP A 228 18.78 -9.58 -1.62
CA ASP A 228 18.33 -10.92 -2.00
C ASP A 228 17.95 -11.77 -0.80
N TYR A 229 18.75 -11.73 0.26
CA TYR A 229 18.47 -12.43 1.52
C TYR A 229 17.19 -11.92 2.16
N SER A 230 17.01 -10.60 2.24
CA SER A 230 15.84 -9.98 2.88
C SER A 230 14.55 -10.30 2.13
N VAL A 231 14.56 -10.24 0.79
CA VAL A 231 13.41 -10.64 -0.04
C VAL A 231 13.10 -12.12 0.13
N SER A 232 14.13 -12.98 0.13
CA SER A 232 13.93 -14.42 0.31
C SER A 232 13.34 -14.71 1.70
N ASN A 233 13.95 -14.18 2.76
CA ASN A 233 13.48 -14.32 4.13
C ASN A 233 12.06 -13.79 4.31
N PHE A 234 11.70 -12.68 3.65
CA PHE A 234 10.34 -12.16 3.63
C PHE A 234 9.33 -13.16 3.04
N VAL A 235 9.62 -13.71 1.86
CA VAL A 235 8.75 -14.69 1.20
C VAL A 235 8.61 -15.96 2.04
N ASP A 236 9.70 -16.45 2.61
CA ASP A 236 9.74 -17.64 3.46
C ASP A 236 8.80 -17.53 4.68
N ASN A 237 8.75 -16.36 5.30
CA ASN A 237 7.97 -16.17 6.53
C ASN A 237 6.48 -15.92 6.28
N LEU A 238 6.11 -15.33 5.14
CA LEU A 238 4.71 -15.00 4.84
C LEU A 238 4.00 -16.05 3.99
N TYR A 239 4.71 -16.64 3.03
CA TYR A 239 4.13 -17.59 2.09
C TYR A 239 4.56 -19.04 2.38
N GLY A 240 5.55 -19.24 3.26
CA GLY A 240 6.05 -20.56 3.66
C GLY A 240 6.94 -21.22 2.60
N TYR A 241 6.74 -22.52 2.40
CA TYR A 241 7.41 -23.33 1.37
C TYR A 241 6.39 -23.92 0.39
N PRO A 242 5.70 -23.10 -0.43
CA PRO A 242 4.85 -23.61 -1.49
C PRO A 242 5.73 -24.16 -2.64
N GLU A 243 5.27 -25.20 -3.33
CA GLU A 243 5.84 -25.58 -4.62
C GLU A 243 5.58 -24.43 -5.62
N GLY A 244 6.63 -23.79 -6.15
CA GLY A 244 6.53 -22.55 -6.95
C GLY A 244 7.17 -21.30 -6.31
N LYS A 245 7.69 -21.43 -5.09
CA LYS A 245 8.36 -20.36 -4.33
C LYS A 245 9.45 -19.61 -5.09
N ASP A 246 10.22 -20.31 -5.93
CA ASP A 246 11.28 -19.69 -6.70
C ASP A 246 10.73 -18.68 -7.71
N THR A 247 9.61 -18.99 -8.37
CA THR A 247 8.94 -18.05 -9.29
C THR A 247 8.45 -16.81 -8.55
N LEU A 248 7.80 -16.99 -7.39
CA LEU A 248 7.32 -15.86 -6.59
C LEU A 248 8.48 -14.97 -6.11
N ARG A 249 9.51 -15.58 -5.53
CA ARG A 249 10.70 -14.91 -5.01
C ARG A 249 11.43 -14.12 -6.09
N GLU A 250 11.70 -14.73 -7.24
CA GLU A 250 12.37 -14.06 -8.35
C GLU A 250 11.50 -12.96 -8.98
N THR A 251 10.18 -13.14 -9.02
CA THR A 251 9.26 -12.10 -9.48
C THR A 251 9.24 -10.90 -8.52
N ILE A 252 9.22 -11.13 -7.20
CA ILE A 252 9.27 -10.05 -6.21
C ILE A 252 10.59 -9.28 -6.33
N LYS A 253 11.73 -9.98 -6.41
CA LYS A 253 13.03 -9.34 -6.67
C LYS A 253 13.01 -8.50 -7.93
N PHE A 254 12.47 -9.04 -9.02
CA PHE A 254 12.36 -8.33 -10.28
C PHE A 254 11.51 -7.06 -10.16
N MET A 255 10.38 -7.14 -9.46
CA MET A 255 9.47 -6.01 -9.28
C MET A 255 10.05 -4.93 -8.36
N TYR A 256 10.88 -5.26 -7.38
CA TYR A 256 11.48 -4.30 -6.44
C TYR A 256 12.93 -3.94 -6.76
N THR A 257 13.44 -4.39 -7.89
CA THR A 257 14.71 -3.90 -8.45
C THR A 257 14.43 -2.66 -9.29
N ASP A 258 15.14 -1.58 -9.01
CA ASP A 258 15.16 -0.44 -9.93
C ASP A 258 16.09 -0.76 -11.09
N TRP A 259 15.52 -1.12 -12.24
CA TRP A 259 16.30 -1.48 -13.43
C TRP A 259 16.99 -0.28 -14.10
N ALA A 260 16.60 0.95 -13.79
CA ALA A 260 17.25 2.15 -14.30
C ALA A 260 18.53 2.50 -13.50
N ASP A 261 18.58 2.11 -12.22
CA ASP A 261 19.69 2.38 -11.30
C ASP A 261 20.02 1.17 -10.42
N ARG A 262 20.18 0.01 -11.07
CA ARG A 262 20.24 -1.32 -10.42
C ARG A 262 21.31 -1.45 -9.33
N ASP A 263 22.47 -0.85 -9.57
CA ASP A 263 23.64 -1.05 -8.74
C ASP A 263 23.72 -0.03 -7.57
N ASN A 264 22.78 0.91 -7.48
CA ASN A 264 22.75 1.92 -6.42
C ASN A 264 22.28 1.32 -5.06
N PRO A 265 23.17 1.31 -4.03
CA PRO A 265 22.83 0.75 -2.72
C PRO A 265 21.71 1.49 -1.99
N GLU A 266 21.61 2.81 -2.11
CA GLU A 266 20.54 3.60 -1.48
C GLU A 266 19.19 3.30 -2.13
N THR A 267 19.17 3.13 -3.45
CA THR A 267 17.95 2.76 -4.18
C THR A 267 17.47 1.38 -3.75
N ARG A 268 18.37 0.39 -3.60
CA ARG A 268 18.02 -0.93 -3.04
C ARG A 268 17.43 -0.82 -1.64
N ARG A 269 17.98 0.04 -0.78
CA ARG A 269 17.41 0.27 0.55
C ARG A 269 15.99 0.83 0.45
N LYS A 270 15.77 1.85 -0.39
CA LYS A 270 14.44 2.46 -0.59
C LYS A 270 13.44 1.44 -1.12
N THR A 271 13.82 0.59 -2.08
CA THR A 271 12.90 -0.43 -2.62
C THR A 271 12.63 -1.55 -1.62
N LEU A 272 13.56 -1.86 -0.72
CA LEU A 272 13.35 -2.85 0.33
C LEU A 272 12.39 -2.32 1.43
N VAL A 273 12.52 -1.05 1.82
CA VAL A 273 11.53 -0.38 2.69
C VAL A 273 10.16 -0.36 2.00
N ALA A 274 10.13 -0.02 0.71
CA ALA A 274 8.91 -0.01 -0.09
C ALA A 274 8.24 -1.39 -0.17
N LEU A 275 9.00 -2.47 -0.37
CA LEU A 275 8.47 -3.84 -0.42
C LEU A 275 7.67 -4.18 0.84
N PHE A 276 8.27 -3.93 2.00
CA PHE A 276 7.63 -4.24 3.27
C PHE A 276 6.45 -3.29 3.55
N THR A 277 6.61 -2.00 3.22
CA THR A 277 5.54 -0.99 3.33
C THR A 277 4.33 -1.38 2.46
N ASP A 278 4.59 -1.77 1.22
CA ASP A 278 3.56 -2.08 0.23
C ASP A 278 2.74 -3.30 0.64
N HIS A 279 3.39 -4.36 1.10
CA HIS A 279 2.71 -5.60 1.48
C HIS A 279 1.99 -5.49 2.83
N GLN A 280 2.63 -4.92 3.85
CA GLN A 280 2.06 -4.96 5.21
C GLN A 280 1.04 -3.85 5.49
N TRP A 281 1.09 -2.73 4.76
CA TRP A 281 0.23 -1.56 4.99
C TRP A 281 -0.51 -1.06 3.75
N VAL A 282 0.19 -0.80 2.63
CA VAL A 282 -0.43 -0.10 1.48
C VAL A 282 -1.48 -0.98 0.82
N GLU A 283 -1.14 -2.21 0.45
CA GLU A 283 -2.08 -3.10 -0.23
C GLU A 283 -3.29 -3.42 0.65
N PRO A 284 -3.15 -3.83 1.92
CA PRO A 284 -4.29 -4.07 2.80
C PRO A 284 -5.20 -2.84 2.95
N SER A 285 -4.61 -1.65 3.05
CA SER A 285 -5.37 -0.40 3.18
C SER A 285 -6.12 -0.06 1.89
N VAL A 286 -5.51 -0.26 0.72
CA VAL A 286 -6.17 0.00 -0.56
C VAL A 286 -7.28 -1.03 -0.82
N VAL A 287 -7.07 -2.31 -0.50
CA VAL A 287 -8.12 -3.34 -0.58
C VAL A 287 -9.29 -2.99 0.33
N THR A 288 -9.01 -2.59 1.58
CA THR A 288 -10.05 -2.13 2.53
C THR A 288 -10.83 -0.93 1.96
N ALA A 289 -10.13 0.06 1.37
CA ALA A 289 -10.76 1.23 0.76
C ALA A 289 -11.61 0.87 -0.47
N ASP A 290 -11.10 -0.01 -1.33
CA ASP A 290 -11.79 -0.48 -2.52
C ASP A 290 -13.09 -1.21 -2.15
N LEU A 291 -13.04 -2.13 -1.19
CA LEU A 291 -14.20 -2.91 -0.75
C LEU A 291 -15.26 -2.01 -0.09
N HIS A 292 -14.85 -1.07 0.76
CA HIS A 292 -15.77 -0.15 1.42
C HIS A 292 -16.43 0.81 0.42
N ALA A 293 -15.64 1.41 -0.49
CA ALA A 293 -16.15 2.38 -1.45
C ALA A 293 -16.96 1.75 -2.60
N ARG A 294 -16.78 0.45 -2.88
CA ARG A 294 -17.49 -0.27 -3.96
C ARG A 294 -19.01 -0.18 -3.82
N TYR A 295 -19.51 -0.15 -2.59
CA TYR A 295 -20.95 -0.10 -2.30
C TYR A 295 -21.47 1.33 -2.05
N GLY A 296 -20.63 2.35 -2.31
CA GLY A 296 -21.01 3.76 -2.21
C GLY A 296 -20.84 4.38 -0.83
N SER A 297 -20.28 3.65 0.13
CA SER A 297 -20.02 4.17 1.48
C SER A 297 -18.97 5.28 1.46
N PRO A 298 -19.14 6.38 2.22
CA PRO A 298 -18.21 7.51 2.21
C PRO A 298 -16.82 7.10 2.66
N THR A 299 -15.86 7.20 1.74
CA THR A 299 -14.48 6.73 1.96
C THR A 299 -13.52 7.86 1.62
N TYR A 300 -12.50 8.08 2.46
CA TYR A 300 -11.46 9.08 2.25
C TYR A 300 -10.08 8.45 2.47
N PHE A 301 -9.23 8.50 1.44
CA PHE A 301 -7.87 7.94 1.52
C PHE A 301 -6.82 9.05 1.65
N TYR A 302 -5.81 8.85 2.49
CA TYR A 302 -4.63 9.71 2.54
C TYR A 302 -3.33 8.92 2.42
N ALA A 303 -2.28 9.62 2.01
CA ALA A 303 -0.92 9.17 2.17
C ALA A 303 -0.08 10.25 2.85
N PHE A 304 0.60 9.90 3.94
CA PHE A 304 1.33 10.84 4.80
C PHE A 304 2.82 10.86 4.45
N TYR A 305 3.31 12.03 4.05
CA TYR A 305 4.62 12.27 3.42
C TYR A 305 5.43 13.31 4.20
N HIS A 306 5.26 13.33 5.53
CA HIS A 306 5.94 14.28 6.39
C HIS A 306 6.25 13.64 7.74
N HIS A 307 7.35 14.05 8.37
CA HIS A 307 7.67 13.65 9.74
C HIS A 307 8.55 14.72 10.38
N CYS A 308 8.62 14.69 11.71
CA CYS A 308 9.48 15.60 12.45
C CYS A 308 10.95 15.14 12.40
N GLN A 309 11.87 16.08 12.62
CA GLN A 309 13.28 15.74 12.78
C GLN A 309 13.51 15.18 14.19
N SER A 310 14.09 13.98 14.25
CA SER A 310 14.49 13.30 15.48
C SER A 310 15.89 12.75 15.33
N LEU A 311 16.70 12.86 16.39
CA LEU A 311 18.05 12.28 16.44
C LEU A 311 18.03 10.75 16.46
N MET A 312 16.91 10.14 16.86
CA MET A 312 16.74 8.69 16.90
C MET A 312 16.37 8.09 15.53
N LYS A 313 16.13 8.94 14.53
CA LYS A 313 15.67 8.52 13.22
C LYS A 313 16.75 8.79 12.18
N PRO A 314 17.07 7.83 11.28
CA PRO A 314 18.06 8.07 10.24
C PRO A 314 17.68 9.25 9.34
N ALA A 315 18.65 10.08 8.95
CA ALA A 315 18.40 11.31 8.20
C ALA A 315 17.74 11.07 6.83
N TRP A 316 17.93 9.88 6.26
CA TRP A 316 17.39 9.47 4.97
C TRP A 316 15.98 8.89 5.02
N SER A 317 15.45 8.66 6.23
CA SER A 317 14.17 8.00 6.41
C SER A 317 13.02 8.91 6.01
N ASP A 318 12.05 8.35 5.28
CA ASP A 318 10.76 8.99 5.03
C ASP A 318 9.82 8.84 6.24
N ALA A 319 8.57 9.32 6.16
CA ALA A 319 7.58 9.14 7.23
C ALA A 319 7.37 7.65 7.56
N ALA A 320 7.74 7.25 8.77
CA ALA A 320 7.74 5.89 9.26
C ALA A 320 6.45 5.56 10.02
N HIS A 321 6.31 4.31 10.46
CA HIS A 321 5.13 3.86 11.19
C HIS A 321 4.88 4.67 12.47
N GLY A 322 3.68 5.27 12.59
CA GLY A 322 3.27 6.08 13.73
C GLY A 322 3.68 7.56 13.68
N ASP A 323 4.40 8.01 12.66
CA ASP A 323 4.86 9.41 12.54
C ASP A 323 3.71 10.42 12.37
N GLU A 324 2.52 9.98 12.01
CA GLU A 324 1.33 10.83 11.88
C GLU A 324 0.67 11.14 13.24
N VAL A 325 0.85 10.25 14.22
CA VAL A 325 0.26 10.35 15.57
C VAL A 325 0.53 11.71 16.26
N PRO A 326 1.76 12.22 16.35
CA PRO A 326 2.00 13.52 17.00
C PRO A 326 1.26 14.68 16.32
N TYR A 327 1.05 14.62 14.99
CA TYR A 327 0.30 15.64 14.26
C TYR A 327 -1.20 15.56 14.52
N VAL A 328 -1.75 14.35 14.63
CA VAL A 328 -3.17 14.11 14.97
C VAL A 328 -3.50 14.59 16.38
N PHE A 329 -2.58 14.45 17.34
CA PHE A 329 -2.79 14.86 18.73
C PHE A 329 -2.32 16.28 19.06
N GLY A 330 -1.84 17.06 18.09
CA GLY A 330 -1.50 18.45 18.32
C GLY A 330 -0.16 18.68 19.03
N ILE A 331 0.68 17.67 19.17
CA ILE A 331 1.95 17.75 19.92
C ILE A 331 2.86 18.90 19.44
N PRO A 332 2.99 19.19 18.13
CA PRO A 332 3.77 20.34 17.66
C PRO A 332 3.37 21.68 18.29
N MET A 333 2.13 21.84 18.77
CA MET A 333 1.64 23.08 19.39
C MET A 333 2.18 23.34 20.79
N ILE A 334 2.57 22.29 21.52
CA ILE A 334 3.18 22.39 22.86
C ILE A 334 4.70 22.20 22.82
N GLY A 335 5.22 21.67 21.72
CA GLY A 335 6.65 21.41 21.52
C GLY A 335 7.04 19.96 21.85
N PRO A 336 8.36 19.68 21.94
CA PRO A 336 8.87 18.35 22.26
C PRO A 336 8.36 17.87 23.63
N THR A 337 8.04 16.58 23.72
CA THR A 337 7.61 15.92 24.95
C THR A 337 8.51 14.70 25.23
N ASP A 338 8.42 14.10 26.41
CA ASP A 338 9.18 12.90 26.74
C ASP A 338 8.84 11.71 25.82
N LEU A 339 7.57 11.58 25.41
CA LEU A 339 7.11 10.53 24.51
C LEU A 339 7.45 10.84 23.05
N PHE A 340 7.38 12.11 22.65
CA PHE A 340 7.71 12.57 21.30
C PHE A 340 8.84 13.60 21.36
N PRO A 341 10.11 13.15 21.51
CA PRO A 341 11.29 14.01 21.60
C PRO A 341 11.71 14.54 20.21
N CYS A 342 10.74 15.07 19.46
CA CYS A 342 10.92 15.59 18.12
C CYS A 342 11.12 17.11 18.16
N ASN A 343 12.05 17.61 17.35
CA ASN A 343 12.22 19.05 17.15
C ASN A 343 11.19 19.54 16.13
N PHE A 344 10.05 20.03 16.64
CA PHE A 344 8.99 20.57 15.81
C PHE A 344 9.29 21.99 15.31
N SER A 345 9.24 22.16 14.01
CA SER A 345 9.31 23.43 13.29
C SER A 345 7.94 24.10 13.20
N LYS A 346 7.93 25.37 12.76
CA LYS A 346 6.66 26.08 12.45
C LYS A 346 5.84 25.42 11.34
N ASN A 347 6.49 24.69 10.43
CA ASN A 347 5.75 23.93 9.42
C ASN A 347 5.02 22.73 10.05
N ASP A 348 5.58 22.15 11.12
CA ASP A 348 4.96 21.03 11.84
C ASP A 348 3.72 21.50 12.61
N VAL A 349 3.79 22.69 13.21
CA VAL A 349 2.62 23.33 13.85
C VAL A 349 1.50 23.56 12.85
N MET A 350 1.82 24.12 11.68
CA MET A 350 0.85 24.31 10.60
C MET A 350 0.25 22.99 10.13
N LEU A 351 1.08 21.97 9.88
CA LEU A 351 0.60 20.68 9.41
C LEU A 351 -0.28 19.98 10.45
N SER A 352 0.08 20.06 11.73
CA SER A 352 -0.74 19.48 12.81
C SER A 352 -2.10 20.16 12.92
N ALA A 353 -2.17 21.49 12.80
CA ALA A 353 -3.44 22.21 12.74
C ALA A 353 -4.32 21.76 11.55
N VAL A 354 -3.70 21.58 10.37
CA VAL A 354 -4.39 21.06 9.18
C VAL A 354 -4.95 19.66 9.41
N VAL A 355 -4.13 18.75 9.92
CA VAL A 355 -4.48 17.36 10.21
C VAL A 355 -5.63 17.30 11.22
N MET A 356 -5.52 18.01 12.35
CA MET A 356 -6.59 18.07 13.35
C MET A 356 -7.88 18.67 12.78
N THR A 357 -7.79 19.64 11.88
CA THR A 357 -8.99 20.18 11.20
C THR A 357 -9.67 19.10 10.38
N TYR A 358 -8.95 18.36 9.51
CA TYR A 358 -9.54 17.27 8.73
C TYR A 358 -10.12 16.15 9.60
N TRP A 359 -9.39 15.69 10.63
CA TRP A 359 -9.83 14.63 11.53
C TRP A 359 -11.09 15.02 12.31
N THR A 360 -11.13 16.24 12.85
CA THR A 360 -12.27 16.70 13.66
C THR A 360 -13.47 17.07 12.80
N ASN A 361 -13.26 17.58 11.58
CA ASN A 361 -14.30 17.77 10.57
C ASN A 361 -14.97 16.44 10.21
N PHE A 362 -14.16 15.43 9.88
CA PHE A 362 -14.66 14.09 9.62
C PHE A 362 -15.45 13.52 10.81
N ALA A 363 -14.96 13.70 12.04
CA ALA A 363 -15.72 13.29 13.22
C ALA A 363 -17.06 14.02 13.38
N LYS A 364 -17.12 15.32 13.02
CA LYS A 364 -18.33 16.15 13.13
C LYS A 364 -19.38 15.80 12.08
N THR A 365 -18.99 15.55 10.83
CA THR A 365 -19.94 15.48 9.70
C THR A 365 -19.76 14.28 8.76
N GLY A 366 -18.71 13.48 8.90
CA GLY A 366 -18.36 12.44 7.93
C GLY A 366 -17.66 12.95 6.67
N ASP A 367 -17.35 14.24 6.62
CA ASP A 367 -16.66 14.89 5.49
C ASP A 367 -15.48 15.69 6.06
N PRO A 368 -14.21 15.35 5.74
CA PRO A 368 -13.06 16.05 6.27
C PRO A 368 -13.02 17.54 5.87
N ASN A 369 -13.77 17.94 4.84
CA ASN A 369 -13.79 19.32 4.37
C ASN A 369 -14.78 20.23 5.13
N LYS A 370 -15.59 19.69 6.05
CA LYS A 370 -16.67 20.42 6.72
C LYS A 370 -16.72 20.15 8.23
N PRO A 371 -17.15 21.12 9.06
CA PRO A 371 -17.63 22.44 8.70
C PRO A 371 -16.54 23.51 8.65
N VAL A 372 -15.34 23.23 9.14
CA VAL A 372 -14.27 24.22 9.28
C VAL A 372 -13.41 24.23 8.01
N PRO A 373 -13.34 25.32 7.24
CA PRO A 373 -12.43 25.42 6.10
C PRO A 373 -10.95 25.48 6.55
N GLN A 374 -10.05 25.13 5.63
CA GLN A 374 -8.60 25.11 5.86
C GLN A 374 -7.99 26.52 5.79
N ASP A 375 -8.45 27.48 6.60
CA ASP A 375 -7.95 28.86 6.56
C ASP A 375 -6.64 29.06 7.36
N THR A 376 -5.79 30.02 6.94
CA THR A 376 -4.70 30.51 7.78
C THR A 376 -5.21 31.29 8.99
N LYS A 377 -4.94 30.76 10.18
CA LYS A 377 -5.17 31.41 11.49
C LYS A 377 -3.89 31.53 12.30
N PHE A 378 -3.85 32.40 13.30
CA PHE A 378 -2.69 32.60 14.18
C PHE A 378 -2.09 31.29 14.74
N ILE A 379 -2.94 30.33 15.08
CA ILE A 379 -2.54 29.01 15.63
C ILE A 379 -1.61 28.21 14.69
N HIS A 380 -1.65 28.47 13.38
CA HIS A 380 -0.82 27.74 12.41
C HIS A 380 0.64 28.20 12.43
N THR A 381 0.93 29.43 12.91
CA THR A 381 2.27 30.09 12.89
C THR A 381 2.90 30.32 11.51
N LYS A 382 2.33 29.72 10.46
CA LYS A 382 2.67 29.82 9.04
C LYS A 382 1.39 29.81 8.21
N ALA A 383 1.48 30.27 6.97
CA ALA A 383 0.38 30.17 6.00
C ALA A 383 0.00 28.69 5.79
N ASN A 384 -1.31 28.42 5.85
CA ASN A 384 -1.88 27.11 5.61
C ASN A 384 -1.77 26.78 4.12
N ARG A 385 -1.02 25.72 3.80
CA ARG A 385 -0.79 25.29 2.41
C ARG A 385 -1.97 24.50 1.81
N PHE A 386 -3.00 24.23 2.61
CA PHE A 386 -4.16 23.43 2.26
C PHE A 386 -5.43 24.28 2.03
N GLU A 387 -5.33 25.62 2.04
CA GLU A 387 -6.47 26.54 1.83
C GLU A 387 -7.30 26.19 0.58
N GLU A 388 -6.65 25.85 -0.52
CA GLU A 388 -7.30 25.49 -1.79
C GLU A 388 -7.39 23.97 -2.01
N VAL A 389 -7.03 23.16 -1.01
CA VAL A 389 -6.95 21.70 -1.13
C VAL A 389 -8.20 21.06 -0.52
N ALA A 390 -9.18 20.77 -1.38
CA ALA A 390 -10.33 19.96 -1.01
C ALA A 390 -9.97 18.46 -1.07
N TRP A 391 -10.25 17.72 -0.01
CA TRP A 391 -10.04 16.28 0.06
C TRP A 391 -11.22 15.55 -0.60
N SER A 392 -11.01 15.10 -1.83
CA SER A 392 -11.99 14.33 -2.60
C SER A 392 -12.28 12.96 -1.99
N LYS A 393 -13.51 12.47 -2.17
CA LYS A 393 -13.89 11.10 -1.81
C LYS A 393 -13.09 10.09 -2.63
N TYR A 394 -12.69 9.02 -1.99
CA TYR A 394 -12.13 7.84 -2.62
C TYR A 394 -13.23 7.02 -3.29
N ASN A 395 -12.93 6.47 -4.47
CA ASN A 395 -13.75 5.46 -5.11
C ASN A 395 -12.84 4.50 -5.90
N PRO A 396 -13.26 3.25 -6.17
CA PRO A 396 -12.38 2.27 -6.81
C PRO A 396 -12.00 2.60 -8.26
N ARG A 397 -12.68 3.56 -8.90
CA ARG A 397 -12.44 3.94 -10.30
C ARG A 397 -11.37 5.03 -10.42
N ASP A 398 -11.49 6.08 -9.62
CA ASP A 398 -10.58 7.23 -9.68
C ASP A 398 -9.46 7.13 -8.65
N GLN A 399 -9.65 6.34 -7.59
CA GLN A 399 -8.72 6.09 -6.49
C GLN A 399 -8.04 7.36 -5.95
N LEU A 400 -8.82 8.44 -5.81
CA LEU A 400 -8.33 9.73 -5.35
C LEU A 400 -7.92 9.67 -3.88
N TYR A 401 -6.75 10.20 -3.56
CA TYR A 401 -6.24 10.34 -2.21
C TYR A 401 -5.64 11.72 -1.95
N LEU A 402 -5.62 12.12 -0.69
CA LEU A 402 -4.93 13.32 -0.25
C LEU A 402 -3.47 13.00 0.08
N HIS A 403 -2.53 13.64 -0.63
CA HIS A 403 -1.13 13.64 -0.25
C HIS A 403 -0.91 14.67 0.87
N ILE A 404 -0.74 14.19 2.10
CA ILE A 404 -0.52 15.03 3.29
C ILE A 404 0.98 15.28 3.48
N GLY A 405 1.39 16.53 3.33
CA GLY A 405 2.76 16.97 3.57
C GLY A 405 2.93 18.44 3.23
N LEU A 406 4.18 18.92 3.14
CA LEU A 406 4.44 20.36 2.89
C LEU A 406 4.09 20.83 1.47
N LYS A 407 3.78 19.92 0.54
CA LYS A 407 3.31 20.22 -0.83
C LYS A 407 1.99 19.48 -1.09
N PRO A 408 0.92 19.87 -0.41
CA PRO A 408 -0.33 19.12 -0.42
C PRO A 408 -1.03 19.19 -1.77
N ARG A 409 -1.71 18.11 -2.13
CA ARG A 409 -2.44 17.96 -3.39
C ARG A 409 -3.26 16.68 -3.37
N VAL A 410 -4.37 16.69 -4.10
CA VAL A 410 -5.06 15.44 -4.45
C VAL A 410 -4.28 14.75 -5.57
N ARG A 411 -4.12 13.44 -5.44
CA ARG A 411 -3.50 12.54 -6.40
C ARG A 411 -4.40 11.32 -6.55
N ASP A 412 -4.09 10.48 -7.52
CA ASP A 412 -4.85 9.29 -7.86
C ASP A 412 -3.94 8.06 -7.85
N HIS A 413 -4.54 6.87 -7.72
CA HIS A 413 -3.88 5.58 -7.92
C HIS A 413 -2.58 5.39 -7.09
N TYR A 414 -2.67 5.57 -5.77
CA TYR A 414 -1.52 5.47 -4.88
C TYR A 414 -0.76 4.14 -5.05
N ARG A 415 0.45 4.20 -5.60
CA ARG A 415 1.34 3.05 -5.83
C ARG A 415 0.64 1.89 -6.59
N ALA A 416 -0.30 2.22 -7.49
CA ALA A 416 -1.24 1.25 -8.06
C ALA A 416 -0.58 0.03 -8.72
N THR A 417 0.58 0.18 -9.38
CA THR A 417 1.30 -0.97 -9.96
C THR A 417 1.75 -1.98 -8.90
N LYS A 418 2.22 -1.50 -7.73
CA LYS A 418 2.66 -2.38 -6.63
C LYS A 418 1.48 -2.97 -5.88
N VAL A 419 0.42 -2.20 -5.71
CA VAL A 419 -0.85 -2.69 -5.16
C VAL A 419 -1.43 -3.79 -6.06
N ALA A 420 -1.54 -3.57 -7.37
CA ALA A 420 -2.05 -4.56 -8.31
C ALA A 420 -1.16 -5.80 -8.39
N PHE A 421 0.16 -5.63 -8.26
CA PHE A 421 1.10 -6.74 -8.17
C PHE A 421 0.77 -7.66 -6.99
N TRP A 422 0.65 -7.11 -5.79
CA TRP A 422 0.33 -7.88 -4.58
C TRP A 422 -1.10 -8.43 -4.59
N LYS A 423 -2.08 -7.62 -5.01
CA LYS A 423 -3.50 -7.98 -5.01
C LYS A 423 -3.89 -9.01 -6.08
N HIS A 424 -3.25 -8.99 -7.25
CA HIS A 424 -3.67 -9.80 -8.39
C HIS A 424 -2.62 -10.80 -8.86
N LEU A 425 -1.37 -10.37 -9.04
CA LEU A 425 -0.36 -11.26 -9.62
C LEU A 425 0.14 -12.28 -8.59
N VAL A 426 0.44 -11.85 -7.36
CA VAL A 426 1.02 -12.73 -6.34
C VAL A 426 0.09 -13.90 -5.95
N PRO A 427 -1.22 -13.71 -5.70
CA PRO A 427 -2.14 -14.82 -5.48
C PRO A 427 -2.19 -15.80 -6.66
N HIS A 428 -2.12 -15.30 -7.90
CA HIS A 428 -2.07 -16.16 -9.08
C HIS A 428 -0.77 -16.99 -9.12
N LEU A 429 0.38 -16.37 -8.86
CA LEU A 429 1.69 -17.04 -8.81
C LEU A 429 1.75 -18.09 -7.71
N TYR A 430 1.15 -17.80 -6.55
CA TYR A 430 1.05 -18.74 -5.43
C TYR A 430 0.20 -19.97 -5.80
N ASN A 431 -0.89 -19.77 -6.54
CA ASN A 431 -1.82 -20.83 -6.94
C ASN A 431 -1.47 -21.55 -8.26
N LEU A 432 -0.36 -21.20 -8.92
CA LEU A 432 -0.01 -21.73 -10.25
C LEU A 432 0.02 -23.27 -10.30
N HIS A 433 0.33 -23.97 -9.20
CA HIS A 433 0.45 -25.43 -9.21
C HIS A 433 -0.86 -26.19 -8.89
N ASP A 434 -1.82 -25.60 -8.19
CA ASP A 434 -3.16 -26.20 -8.06
C ASP A 434 -3.88 -26.32 -9.41
N MET A 435 -3.62 -25.38 -10.34
CA MET A 435 -4.14 -25.46 -11.71
C MET A 435 -3.54 -26.60 -12.54
N PHE A 436 -2.26 -26.95 -12.33
CA PHE A 436 -1.60 -28.04 -13.06
C PHE A 436 -1.92 -29.42 -12.50
N HIS A 437 -2.33 -29.52 -11.23
CA HIS A 437 -2.85 -30.78 -10.67
C HIS A 437 -4.25 -31.14 -11.18
N TYR A 438 -5.11 -30.15 -11.48
CA TYR A 438 -6.42 -30.40 -12.11
C TYR A 438 -6.33 -30.86 -13.57
N THR A 439 -5.25 -30.51 -14.27
CA THR A 439 -5.06 -30.86 -15.69
C THR A 439 -4.36 -32.21 -15.89
N SER A 440 -3.92 -32.86 -14.81
CA SER A 440 -3.23 -34.15 -14.86
C SER A 440 -4.15 -35.33 -14.50
N THR A 441 -5.38 -35.32 -15.02
CA THR A 441 -6.27 -36.50 -15.05
C THR A 441 -6.64 -36.85 -16.49
N THR A 442 -5.63 -37.18 -17.30
CA THR A 442 -5.88 -37.89 -18.56
C THR A 442 -4.90 -39.05 -18.70
N THR A 443 -5.47 -40.26 -18.54
CA THR A 443 -4.96 -41.57 -18.93
C THR A 443 -3.55 -41.98 -18.49
N LYS A 444 -3.44 -42.55 -17.29
CA LYS A 444 -2.47 -43.65 -17.06
C LYS A 444 -3.07 -44.94 -17.66
N VAL A 445 -2.47 -45.43 -18.73
CA VAL A 445 -2.76 -46.75 -19.32
C VAL A 445 -2.28 -47.83 -18.33
N PRO A 446 -3.10 -48.85 -17.99
CA PRO A 446 -2.65 -49.96 -17.16
C PRO A 446 -1.78 -50.94 -17.99
N PRO A 447 -0.77 -51.59 -17.39
CA PRO A 447 -0.01 -52.66 -18.04
C PRO A 447 -0.89 -53.91 -18.23
N PRO A 448 -0.65 -54.75 -19.27
CA PRO A 448 -1.51 -55.88 -19.57
C PRO A 448 -1.19 -57.08 -18.67
N ASP A 449 -2.11 -57.40 -17.76
CA ASP A 449 -2.12 -58.69 -17.06
C ASP A 449 -2.76 -59.77 -17.94
N THR A 450 -1.95 -60.77 -18.29
CA THR A 450 -2.39 -62.04 -18.83
C THR A 450 -3.06 -62.87 -17.75
N THR A 451 -4.36 -63.16 -17.84
CA THR A 451 -4.92 -64.41 -17.32
C THR A 451 -6.20 -64.83 -18.03
N GLN A 452 -6.23 -66.12 -18.34
CA GLN A 452 -7.32 -66.87 -18.96
C GLN A 452 -8.47 -67.06 -17.97
N ASN A 453 -9.73 -66.89 -18.41
CA ASN A 453 -10.65 -68.00 -18.65
C ASN A 453 -12.11 -67.53 -18.72
N SER A 454 -12.76 -68.06 -19.74
CA SER A 454 -14.17 -67.99 -20.10
C SER A 454 -15.07 -68.76 -19.13
N HIS A 455 -16.24 -68.20 -18.81
CA HIS A 455 -17.44 -69.00 -18.58
C HIS A 455 -18.64 -68.47 -19.38
N ILE A 456 -19.10 -69.34 -20.28
CA ILE A 456 -20.25 -69.21 -21.17
C ILE A 456 -21.49 -69.72 -20.44
N THR A 457 -22.62 -69.03 -20.58
CA THR A 457 -23.96 -69.63 -20.52
C THR A 457 -24.82 -69.18 -21.71
N ARG A 458 -25.75 -70.05 -22.10
CA ARG A 458 -26.35 -70.28 -23.43
C ARG A 458 -27.71 -69.58 -23.64
N ARG A 459 -27.89 -68.97 -24.85
CA ARG A 459 -29.03 -69.03 -25.84
C ARG A 459 -30.50 -68.73 -25.40
N PRO A 460 -31.52 -68.57 -26.31
CA PRO A 460 -31.56 -68.34 -27.78
C PRO A 460 -32.63 -67.32 -28.32
N ASN A 461 -32.69 -67.17 -29.66
CA ASN A 461 -33.84 -66.89 -30.55
C ASN A 461 -34.28 -65.44 -30.90
N SER A 462 -34.12 -65.04 -32.19
CA SER A 462 -35.19 -65.00 -33.23
C SER A 462 -34.99 -63.90 -34.30
N LYS A 463 -35.75 -64.02 -35.41
CA LYS A 463 -35.55 -63.53 -36.79
C LYS A 463 -35.90 -62.06 -37.07
N ILE A 464 -35.11 -61.45 -37.99
CA ILE A 464 -35.42 -60.67 -39.22
C ILE A 464 -36.70 -59.81 -39.28
N TRP A 465 -36.54 -58.51 -39.64
CA TRP A 465 -37.41 -57.85 -40.64
C TRP A 465 -36.75 -56.67 -41.39
N THR A 466 -37.24 -56.44 -42.61
CA THR A 466 -36.81 -55.50 -43.65
C THR A 466 -37.96 -54.54 -44.00
N THR A 467 -37.67 -53.30 -44.44
CA THR A 467 -38.48 -52.46 -45.37
C THR A 467 -37.63 -51.26 -45.81
N LYS A 468 -37.27 -51.12 -47.10
CA LYS A 468 -37.91 -50.45 -48.26
C LYS A 468 -37.72 -48.91 -48.36
N ARG A 469 -37.09 -48.51 -49.48
CA ARG A 469 -36.74 -47.19 -50.09
C ARG A 469 -37.97 -46.39 -50.61
N PRO A 470 -37.91 -45.07 -51.01
CA PRO A 470 -37.10 -44.44 -52.13
C PRO A 470 -36.52 -43.01 -51.85
N ALA A 471 -35.39 -42.52 -52.40
CA ALA A 471 -34.95 -42.06 -53.77
C ALA A 471 -35.65 -40.75 -54.25
N ILE A 472 -34.99 -39.62 -54.61
CA ILE A 472 -34.20 -39.25 -55.85
C ILE A 472 -33.71 -37.77 -55.68
N SER A 473 -32.40 -37.43 -55.70
CA SER A 473 -31.50 -36.83 -56.78
C SER A 473 -31.56 -35.29 -56.97
N PRO A 474 -30.64 -34.61 -57.73
CA PRO A 474 -29.27 -34.90 -58.24
C PRO A 474 -28.23 -33.80 -57.84
N ALA A 475 -26.90 -33.88 -58.01
CA ALA A 475 -26.19 -33.97 -59.29
C ALA A 475 -24.68 -34.25 -59.16
N TYR A 476 -24.24 -35.28 -59.91
CA TYR A 476 -23.08 -35.38 -60.81
C TYR A 476 -21.67 -35.05 -60.29
N ASN A 477 -20.78 -36.04 -60.10
CA ASN A 477 -19.98 -36.84 -61.08
C ASN A 477 -18.54 -36.28 -61.14
N SER A 478 -17.45 -37.02 -61.28
CA SER A 478 -17.16 -38.43 -61.54
C SER A 478 -15.75 -38.73 -60.95
N GLU A 479 -15.52 -39.92 -60.40
CA GLU A 479 -14.77 -41.05 -60.98
C GLU A 479 -13.29 -41.17 -60.58
N ASN A 480 -13.04 -42.32 -59.93
CA ASN A 480 -11.98 -43.30 -60.16
C ASN A 480 -10.49 -42.92 -60.10
N GLY A 481 -9.81 -43.64 -59.19
CA GLY A 481 -8.37 -43.92 -59.27
C GLY A 481 -7.86 -44.66 -58.04
N LYS A 482 -8.01 -45.99 -57.99
CA LYS A 482 -7.22 -46.86 -57.11
C LYS A 482 -5.81 -46.99 -57.69
N GLU A 483 -4.76 -46.84 -56.88
CA GLU A 483 -3.66 -47.83 -56.82
C GLU A 483 -2.64 -47.55 -55.70
N LYS A 484 -2.02 -48.66 -55.24
CA LYS A 484 -1.08 -48.83 -54.13
C LYS A 484 0.35 -48.37 -54.47
N TRP A 485 1.09 -47.94 -53.44
CA TRP A 485 2.36 -48.48 -52.88
C TRP A 485 3.36 -47.39 -52.45
N SER A 486 3.88 -47.55 -51.23
CA SER A 486 5.00 -46.87 -50.55
C SER A 486 6.37 -47.21 -51.20
N PRO A 487 7.56 -46.72 -50.76
CA PRO A 487 7.93 -45.79 -49.67
C PRO A 487 9.02 -44.72 -50.03
N GLU A 488 9.31 -43.81 -49.08
CA GLU A 488 10.58 -43.06 -48.83
C GLU A 488 11.34 -42.34 -49.98
N GLN A 489 11.35 -41.00 -49.97
CA GLN A 489 12.54 -40.13 -49.78
C GLN A 489 12.30 -38.65 -50.20
N GLU A 490 12.74 -37.76 -49.32
CA GLU A 490 13.33 -36.42 -49.52
C GLU A 490 12.56 -35.23 -50.15
N ALA A 491 12.56 -34.14 -49.37
CA ALA A 491 12.73 -32.73 -49.71
C ALA A 491 12.00 -32.15 -50.94
N GLY A 492 10.93 -31.39 -50.67
CA GLY A 492 10.25 -30.53 -51.64
C GLY A 492 9.68 -29.27 -51.00
N THR A 493 10.36 -28.16 -51.25
CA THR A 493 9.93 -26.76 -51.08
C THR A 493 8.46 -26.49 -51.39
N LEU A 494 7.73 -25.85 -50.47
CA LEU A 494 6.53 -25.08 -50.78
C LEU A 494 6.88 -23.59 -50.79
N LEU A 495 7.02 -23.09 -52.01
CA LEU A 495 6.86 -21.68 -52.36
C LEU A 495 5.37 -21.32 -52.16
N GLU A 496 5.07 -20.33 -51.31
CA GLU A 496 3.78 -19.65 -51.34
C GLU A 496 4.01 -18.13 -51.43
N SER A 497 3.54 -17.60 -52.56
CA SER A 497 3.55 -16.25 -53.14
C SER A 497 3.52 -15.02 -52.20
N PRO A 498 4.38 -13.99 -52.42
CA PRO A 498 4.24 -12.68 -51.80
C PRO A 498 3.57 -11.67 -52.77
N ARG A 499 2.35 -11.23 -52.45
CA ARG A 499 1.60 -10.05 -52.95
C ARG A 499 0.23 -10.14 -52.25
N ASP A 500 -0.11 -9.34 -51.24
CA ASP A 500 -0.42 -7.91 -51.34
C ASP A 500 -0.37 -7.22 -49.96
N TYR A 501 0.77 -6.63 -49.59
CA TYR A 501 0.87 -5.72 -48.42
C TYR A 501 1.64 -4.42 -48.72
N SER A 502 1.98 -4.18 -50.00
CA SER A 502 2.97 -3.16 -50.37
C SER A 502 2.41 -1.74 -50.44
N THR A 503 1.12 -1.54 -50.70
CA THR A 503 0.55 -0.20 -50.93
C THR A 503 0.21 0.53 -49.64
N GLU A 504 -0.46 -0.11 -48.69
CA GLU A 504 -0.90 0.53 -47.43
C GLU A 504 0.26 0.84 -46.48
N LEU A 505 1.25 -0.07 -46.40
CA LEU A 505 2.46 0.13 -45.60
C LEU A 505 3.32 1.26 -46.17
N SER A 506 3.47 1.33 -47.49
CA SER A 506 4.25 2.38 -48.16
C SER A 506 3.62 3.76 -48.00
N VAL A 507 2.28 3.86 -48.07
CA VAL A 507 1.56 5.12 -47.82
C VAL A 507 1.73 5.57 -46.38
N THR A 508 1.63 4.65 -45.42
CA THR A 508 1.80 4.96 -43.99
C THR A 508 3.21 5.46 -43.68
N ILE A 509 4.23 4.81 -44.26
CA ILE A 509 5.63 5.23 -44.12
C ILE A 509 5.86 6.59 -44.79
N ALA A 510 5.29 6.84 -45.97
CA ALA A 510 5.42 8.12 -46.67
C ALA A 510 4.76 9.29 -45.90
N VAL A 511 3.58 9.07 -45.33
CA VAL A 511 2.90 10.07 -44.49
C VAL A 511 3.69 10.31 -43.19
N GLY A 512 4.16 9.25 -42.54
CA GLY A 512 4.98 9.35 -41.34
C GLY A 512 6.28 10.13 -41.57
N ALA A 513 7.01 9.84 -42.65
CA ALA A 513 8.22 10.55 -43.01
C ALA A 513 7.97 12.04 -43.35
N SER A 514 6.85 12.33 -44.01
CA SER A 514 6.46 13.71 -44.37
C SER A 514 6.14 14.56 -43.14
N LEU A 515 5.45 13.99 -42.15
CA LEU A 515 5.15 14.67 -40.88
C LEU A 515 6.42 14.91 -40.06
N LEU A 516 7.36 13.97 -40.06
CA LEU A 516 8.64 14.10 -39.37
C LEU A 516 9.48 15.22 -40.01
N PHE A 517 9.51 15.30 -41.35
CA PHE A 517 10.20 16.37 -42.07
C PHE A 517 9.57 17.74 -41.81
N LEU A 518 8.23 17.83 -41.78
CA LEU A 518 7.51 19.07 -41.42
C LEU A 518 7.85 19.53 -40.00
N ASN A 519 7.92 18.61 -39.04
CA ASN A 519 8.29 18.95 -37.66
C ASN A 519 9.74 19.47 -37.59
N VAL A 520 10.69 18.85 -38.30
CA VAL A 520 12.08 19.32 -38.35
C VAL A 520 12.17 20.72 -38.95
N LEU A 521 11.45 21.01 -40.03
CA LEU A 521 11.41 22.35 -40.63
C LEU A 521 10.78 23.39 -39.69
N ALA A 522 9.73 23.03 -38.95
CA ALA A 522 9.11 23.91 -37.96
C ALA A 522 10.08 24.25 -36.82
N PHE A 523 10.82 23.25 -36.31
CA PHE A 523 11.86 23.48 -35.29
C PHE A 523 13.03 24.31 -35.83
N ALA A 524 13.47 24.06 -37.06
CA ALA A 524 14.53 24.86 -37.70
C ALA A 524 14.09 26.33 -37.89
N ALA A 525 12.85 26.57 -38.29
CA ALA A 525 12.29 27.91 -38.44
C ALA A 525 12.16 28.64 -37.09
N LEU A 526 11.73 27.94 -36.03
CA LEU A 526 11.69 28.47 -34.67
C LEU A 526 13.09 28.78 -34.13
N TYR A 527 14.05 27.90 -34.38
CA TYR A 527 15.44 28.09 -33.99
C TYR A 527 16.05 29.31 -34.70
N TYR A 528 15.84 29.44 -36.01
CA TYR A 528 16.28 30.58 -36.79
C TYR A 528 15.65 31.90 -36.32
N ARG A 529 14.35 31.89 -35.98
CA ARG A 529 13.66 33.06 -35.40
C ARG A 529 14.22 33.45 -34.02
N LYS A 530 14.61 32.47 -33.20
CA LYS A 530 15.21 32.69 -31.88
C LYS A 530 16.63 33.24 -31.99
N ASP A 531 17.41 32.74 -32.93
CA ASP A 531 18.79 33.19 -33.16
C ASP A 531 18.84 34.62 -33.74
N LYS A 532 17.95 34.94 -34.68
CA LYS A 532 17.80 36.31 -35.21
C LYS A 532 17.45 37.33 -34.12
N ARG A 533 16.57 36.96 -33.17
CA ARG A 533 16.25 37.81 -32.00
C ARG A 533 17.45 38.02 -31.08
N ARG A 534 18.32 37.02 -30.90
CA ARG A 534 19.56 37.16 -30.10
C ARG A 534 20.59 38.08 -30.76
N GLN A 535 20.71 38.04 -32.10
CA GLN A 535 21.60 38.96 -32.82
C GLN A 535 21.12 40.41 -32.75
N ASP A 536 19.81 40.66 -32.75
CA ASP A 536 19.26 42.02 -32.62
C ASP A 536 19.45 42.59 -31.19
N THR A 537 19.50 41.75 -30.15
CA THR A 537 19.76 42.19 -28.77
C THR A 537 21.23 42.57 -28.52
N HIS A 538 22.17 42.07 -29.35
CA HIS A 538 23.60 42.37 -29.23
C HIS A 538 24.03 43.70 -29.90
N ARG A 539 23.10 44.48 -30.48
CA ARG A 539 23.40 45.75 -31.17
C ARG A 539 23.05 47.02 -30.38
N GLN A 540 22.72 46.95 -29.10
CA GLN A 540 22.55 48.15 -28.26
C GLN A 540 23.82 48.45 -27.44
N PRO A 541 24.44 49.65 -27.57
CA PRO A 541 25.54 50.07 -26.70
C PRO A 541 25.02 50.61 -25.36
N SER A 542 25.65 50.20 -24.28
CA SER A 542 25.43 50.63 -22.89
C SER A 542 25.84 52.09 -22.66
N PRO A 543 25.14 52.90 -21.83
CA PRO A 543 25.66 54.17 -21.36
C PRO A 543 26.63 53.98 -20.18
N GLN A 544 27.68 54.80 -20.18
CA GLN A 544 28.81 54.81 -19.26
C GLN A 544 28.42 55.21 -17.83
N ARG A 545 29.07 54.55 -16.85
CA ARG A 545 29.22 55.02 -15.47
C ARG A 545 30.20 56.21 -15.43
N GLY A 546 29.76 57.33 -14.91
CA GLY A 546 30.62 58.42 -14.44
C GLY A 546 30.50 58.55 -12.92
N ALA A 547 31.64 58.50 -12.23
CA ALA A 547 31.77 58.82 -10.81
C ALA A 547 32.64 60.08 -10.68
N SER A 548 32.16 61.11 -9.99
CA SER A 548 33.00 62.07 -9.25
C SER A 548 32.13 62.82 -8.24
N ASN A 549 32.66 62.93 -7.02
CA ASN A 549 32.13 63.65 -5.88
C ASN A 549 32.05 65.16 -6.12
N ASP A 550 31.16 65.86 -5.42
CA ASP A 550 31.53 67.05 -4.65
C ASP A 550 30.51 67.40 -3.56
N ILE A 551 31.01 68.16 -2.60
CA ILE A 551 30.63 68.30 -1.19
C ILE A 551 29.75 69.56 -0.93
N ALA A 552 28.97 69.47 0.16
CA ALA A 552 28.56 70.53 1.10
C ALA A 552 27.18 71.24 1.03
N HIS A 553 26.63 71.33 2.25
CA HIS A 553 25.78 72.35 2.87
C HIS A 553 24.24 72.28 2.75
N ALA A 554 23.65 71.74 3.82
CA ALA A 554 22.46 72.25 4.50
C ALA A 554 22.78 73.63 5.16
N PRO A 555 21.81 74.47 5.62
CA PRO A 555 20.57 74.03 6.30
C PRO A 555 19.30 74.90 6.12
N ASP A 556 18.25 74.43 6.80
CA ASP A 556 17.08 75.14 7.35
C ASP A 556 16.05 75.80 6.41
N GLU A 557 14.79 75.36 6.48
CA GLU A 557 13.76 76.04 7.29
C GLU A 557 12.38 75.33 7.19
N GLU A 558 11.85 75.04 8.38
CA GLU A 558 10.46 75.20 8.87
C GLU A 558 9.23 74.72 8.05
N MET A 559 8.49 73.79 8.68
CA MET A 559 7.03 73.64 8.51
C MET A 559 6.30 74.85 9.14
N PRO A 560 5.04 75.15 8.76
CA PRO A 560 3.94 74.46 9.45
C PRO A 560 2.72 74.10 8.58
N SER A 561 2.10 73.01 9.02
CA SER A 561 0.71 72.58 8.89
C SER A 561 -0.36 73.66 8.69
N LEU A 562 -1.42 73.33 7.93
CA LEU A 562 -2.80 73.55 8.37
C LEU A 562 -3.80 72.62 7.66
N GLN A 563 -4.74 72.19 8.49
CA GLN A 563 -5.75 71.14 8.35
C GLN A 563 -7.06 71.61 7.67
N VAL A 564 -7.73 70.64 7.03
CA VAL A 564 -9.19 70.35 7.12
C VAL A 564 -10.19 71.40 6.61
N SER A 565 -11.01 71.00 5.62
CA SER A 565 -12.47 70.90 5.82
C SER A 565 -13.17 70.07 4.75
N GLN A 566 -14.19 69.34 5.20
CA GLN A 566 -15.10 68.45 4.49
C GLN A 566 -16.16 69.20 3.66
N GLY A 567 -16.79 68.49 2.72
CA GLY A 567 -18.07 68.87 2.11
C GLY A 567 -18.63 67.79 1.19
N HIS A 568 -19.65 67.07 1.66
CA HIS A 568 -20.50 66.09 0.95
C HIS A 568 -21.51 66.75 -0.01
N HIS A 569 -21.87 66.05 -1.11
CA HIS A 569 -23.22 65.83 -1.73
C HIS A 569 -23.01 65.21 -3.13
N GLU A 570 -23.37 63.95 -3.39
CA GLU A 570 -24.68 63.35 -3.75
C GLU A 570 -25.05 63.35 -5.25
N CYS A 571 -25.15 62.12 -5.77
CA CYS A 571 -26.06 61.52 -6.76
C CYS A 571 -26.17 61.94 -8.25
N GLU A 572 -26.11 60.85 -9.05
CA GLU A 572 -26.85 60.49 -10.28
C GLU A 572 -26.37 60.90 -11.69
N ALA A 573 -26.21 59.84 -12.50
CA ALA A 573 -26.74 59.63 -13.86
C ALA A 573 -25.70 59.13 -14.89
N VAL A 574 -25.98 57.91 -15.38
CA VAL A 574 -25.40 57.18 -16.53
C VAL A 574 -26.05 57.75 -17.83
N PRO A 575 -25.38 57.83 -19.01
CA PRO A 575 -25.41 56.70 -19.94
C PRO A 575 -24.17 56.47 -20.84
N SER A 576 -23.97 55.17 -21.12
CA SER A 576 -23.55 54.51 -22.36
C SER A 576 -22.36 55.04 -23.18
N HIS A 577 -21.35 54.19 -23.40
CA HIS A 577 -21.07 53.62 -24.74
C HIS A 577 -20.06 52.47 -24.68
N ASP A 578 -20.28 51.53 -25.60
CA ASP A 578 -19.56 50.29 -25.89
C ASP A 578 -18.04 50.34 -25.84
N THR A 579 -17.42 49.27 -25.34
CA THR A 579 -16.46 48.48 -26.14
C THR A 579 -16.16 47.14 -25.47
N LEU A 580 -16.53 46.07 -26.17
CA LEU A 580 -16.04 44.71 -25.97
C LEU A 580 -14.51 44.68 -25.91
N ARG A 581 -13.95 44.19 -24.81
CA ARG A 581 -12.62 43.57 -24.80
C ARG A 581 -12.65 42.27 -23.99
N LEU A 582 -12.57 41.16 -24.71
CA LEU A 582 -11.98 39.92 -24.22
C LEU A 582 -10.56 40.18 -23.74
N ALA A 583 -10.25 39.76 -22.51
CA ALA A 583 -8.90 39.44 -22.06
C ALA A 583 -9.04 38.12 -21.27
N ALA A 584 -8.83 36.97 -21.91
CA ALA A 584 -7.55 36.30 -22.11
C ALA A 584 -6.87 35.95 -20.77
N LEU A 585 -6.99 34.66 -20.41
CA LEU A 585 -6.24 33.99 -19.35
C LEU A 585 -4.72 34.21 -19.54
N PRO A 586 -3.92 34.32 -18.47
CA PRO A 586 -2.48 34.13 -18.57
C PRO A 586 -2.13 32.64 -18.56
N ASP A 587 -1.55 32.20 -19.67
CA ASP A 587 -0.95 30.89 -19.89
C ASP A 587 0.15 30.56 -18.88
N TYR A 588 0.06 29.35 -18.33
CA TYR A 588 1.07 28.67 -17.54
C TYR A 588 2.29 28.32 -18.40
N THR A 589 3.45 28.92 -18.12
CA THR A 589 4.74 28.38 -18.55
C THR A 589 5.23 27.34 -17.54
N LEU A 590 4.99 26.06 -17.86
CA LEU A 590 5.54 24.89 -17.19
C LEU A 590 7.07 24.83 -17.37
N THR A 591 7.82 25.29 -16.38
CA THR A 591 9.21 24.85 -16.20
C THR A 591 9.22 23.52 -15.46
N LEU A 592 9.37 22.41 -16.18
CA LEU A 592 9.67 21.10 -15.60
C LEU A 592 11.02 21.16 -14.86
N ARG A 593 10.98 21.16 -13.53
CA ARG A 593 12.05 20.63 -12.68
C ARG A 593 11.55 19.32 -12.08
N ARG A 594 12.35 18.27 -12.30
CA ARG A 594 12.10 16.86 -11.96
C ARG A 594 11.89 16.66 -10.45
N SER A 595 10.87 15.88 -10.09
CA SER A 595 10.69 15.24 -8.77
C SER A 595 11.23 13.80 -8.86
N PRO A 596 11.72 13.17 -7.77
CA PRO A 596 12.32 11.83 -7.79
C PRO A 596 11.29 10.68 -7.79
N ASP A 597 10.04 10.96 -8.14
CA ASP A 597 8.93 10.03 -8.06
C ASP A 597 8.45 9.78 -9.49
N ASP A 598 8.38 8.51 -9.88
CA ASP A 598 8.20 7.97 -11.24
C ASP A 598 9.51 7.70 -11.99
N ILE A 599 10.02 6.47 -11.82
CA ILE A 599 10.99 5.89 -12.74
C ILE A 599 10.19 5.38 -13.95
N PRO A 600 10.38 5.95 -15.15
CA PRO A 600 9.63 5.52 -16.33
C PRO A 600 10.14 4.16 -16.80
N LEU A 601 9.28 3.14 -16.74
CA LEU A 601 9.48 1.91 -17.52
C LEU A 601 9.03 2.14 -18.96
N MET A 602 9.89 1.71 -19.88
CA MET A 602 9.75 1.83 -21.33
C MET A 602 8.46 1.18 -21.86
N THR A 603 7.92 1.80 -22.91
CA THR A 603 6.81 1.34 -23.74
C THR A 603 7.14 0.02 -24.48
N PRO A 604 6.15 -0.86 -24.75
CA PRO A 604 6.39 -2.13 -25.40
C PRO A 604 6.60 -1.90 -26.90
N ASN A 605 7.83 -2.05 -27.36
CA ASN A 605 8.20 -2.52 -28.70
C ASN A 605 9.73 -2.48 -28.81
N THR A 606 10.36 -3.65 -28.81
CA THR A 606 11.56 -4.07 -29.58
C THR A 606 12.23 -5.23 -28.83
N ILE A 607 11.76 -6.46 -29.05
CA ILE A 607 12.56 -7.68 -28.81
C ILE A 607 12.85 -8.27 -30.17
N THR A 608 14.06 -8.06 -30.68
CA THR A 608 14.61 -8.83 -31.80
C THR A 608 15.54 -9.89 -31.21
N MET A 609 15.04 -11.13 -31.19
CA MET A 609 15.83 -12.34 -31.01
C MET A 609 16.63 -12.59 -32.29
N ILE A 610 17.95 -12.77 -32.18
CA ILE A 610 18.75 -13.39 -33.25
C ILE A 610 19.48 -14.59 -32.64
N PRO A 611 19.28 -15.81 -33.17
CA PRO A 611 20.07 -16.98 -32.85
C PRO A 611 21.26 -17.10 -33.80
N ASN A 612 22.42 -17.54 -33.31
CA ASN A 612 23.29 -18.45 -34.06
C ASN A 612 24.42 -19.03 -33.20
N SER A 613 24.83 -20.20 -33.64
CA SER A 613 25.47 -21.28 -32.91
C SER A 613 26.89 -21.59 -33.38
N LEU A 614 27.69 -22.13 -32.43
CA LEU A 614 28.63 -23.27 -32.55
C LEU A 614 30.05 -23.13 -33.16
N VAL A 615 30.90 -24.04 -32.62
CA VAL A 615 32.26 -24.52 -32.95
C VAL A 615 33.42 -23.77 -32.25
N GLY A 616 34.32 -24.38 -31.45
CA GLY A 616 34.52 -25.75 -30.97
C GLY A 616 35.90 -25.93 -30.27
N LEU A 617 36.00 -26.92 -29.38
CA LEU A 617 37.22 -27.63 -28.85
C LEU A 617 38.24 -26.78 -28.03
N GLN A 618 38.93 -27.25 -26.97
CA GLN A 618 39.24 -28.59 -26.48
C GLN A 618 39.70 -28.56 -25.00
N THR A 619 39.61 -29.74 -24.38
CA THR A 619 39.93 -30.20 -23.01
C THR A 619 41.37 -29.97 -22.51
N LEU A 620 41.54 -29.85 -21.17
CA LEU A 620 42.65 -30.42 -20.40
C LEU A 620 42.33 -30.46 -18.87
N HIS A 621 42.17 -31.67 -18.34
CA HIS A 621 42.39 -32.10 -16.94
C HIS A 621 43.45 -33.23 -17.00
N PRO A 622 44.01 -33.80 -15.90
CA PRO A 622 43.80 -33.61 -14.46
C PRO A 622 45.13 -33.53 -13.63
N TYR A 623 45.07 -33.37 -12.29
CA TYR A 623 45.74 -34.25 -11.31
C TYR A 623 45.37 -33.92 -9.84
N ASN A 624 45.18 -35.01 -9.09
CA ASN A 624 44.86 -35.27 -7.66
C ASN A 624 45.65 -34.45 -6.62
N THR A 625 45.21 -34.26 -5.36
CA THR A 625 45.11 -35.30 -4.29
C THR A 625 44.24 -34.91 -3.07
N PHE A 626 43.63 -35.95 -2.48
CA PHE A 626 42.97 -36.14 -1.16
C PHE A 626 43.81 -35.67 0.06
N THR A 627 43.35 -35.53 1.33
CA THR A 627 42.46 -36.38 2.18
C THR A 627 42.12 -35.70 3.54
N ALA A 628 40.91 -36.02 4.08
CA ALA A 628 40.50 -36.27 5.49
C ALA A 628 40.75 -35.20 6.60
N GLY A 629 39.94 -34.96 7.63
CA GLY A 629 38.77 -35.57 8.31
C GLY A 629 38.68 -34.84 9.68
N PHE A 630 37.55 -34.52 10.30
CA PHE A 630 36.68 -35.39 11.11
C PHE A 630 35.56 -34.54 11.75
N ASN A 631 34.37 -35.12 11.87
CA ASN A 631 33.26 -34.68 12.73
C ASN A 631 33.47 -35.15 14.18
N SER A 632 33.04 -34.37 15.19
CA SER A 632 32.07 -34.80 16.23
C SER A 632 31.90 -33.77 17.38
N THR A 633 30.66 -33.30 17.51
CA THR A 633 29.83 -33.15 18.73
C THR A 633 30.48 -32.90 20.12
N GLY A 634 30.00 -31.86 20.82
CA GLY A 634 30.08 -31.75 22.28
C GLY A 634 29.73 -30.37 22.86
N LEU A 635 28.47 -30.15 23.23
CA LEU A 635 28.04 -29.20 24.30
C LEU A 635 28.05 -29.96 25.66
N PRO A 636 27.82 -29.33 26.84
CA PRO A 636 27.86 -27.92 27.27
C PRO A 636 28.60 -27.71 28.64
N HIS A 637 28.79 -26.45 29.10
CA HIS A 637 28.30 -25.92 30.41
C HIS A 637 28.98 -24.62 30.93
N SER A 638 28.11 -23.68 31.31
CA SER A 638 28.09 -22.71 32.45
C SER A 638 29.33 -21.97 32.95
N HIS A 639 29.21 -20.63 33.09
CA HIS A 639 29.30 -19.81 34.33
C HIS A 639 29.24 -18.31 33.93
N SER A 640 28.19 -17.56 34.26
CA SER A 640 28.01 -16.71 35.47
C SER A 640 28.83 -15.40 35.51
N THR A 641 28.11 -14.26 35.50
CA THR A 641 28.34 -12.97 36.20
C THR A 641 29.69 -12.25 35.97
N THR A 642 29.76 -10.95 35.65
CA THR A 642 29.59 -9.83 36.61
C THR A 642 29.54 -8.47 35.90
N ARG A 643 28.77 -7.54 36.50
CA ARG A 643 28.70 -6.08 36.32
C ARG A 643 30.05 -5.36 36.12
N VAL A 644 30.01 -4.25 35.35
CA VAL A 644 30.18 -2.86 35.85
C VAL A 644 29.13 -1.99 35.16
#